data_AF-A0A1C4VYK2-F1
#
_entry.id   AF-A0A1C4VYK2-F1
#
_cell.length_a   1.000
_cell.length_b   1.000
_cell.length_c   1.000
_cell.angle_alpha   90.00
_cell.angle_beta   90.00
_cell.angle_gamma   90.00
#
_symmetry.space_group_name_H-M   'P 1'
#
loop_
_entity.id
_entity.type
_entity.pdbx_description
1 polymer ?
#
loop_
_entity_poly.entity_id
_entity_poly.type
_entity_poly.pdbx_seq_one_letter_code
_entity_poly.pdbx_strand_id
1 'polypeptide(L)'
;MHGDFTRWTFDPRDGYRQVLLQQGRMLLDAEWNEQTTITAWHDEERTRDIVGAAGGPLDGAGFAVVDTAGASPTATAWADLRITPGRYYVDGVLVDAAPPAAGGAGHKLADQPYLPKIGDLPGLPEPTADGRYAVLLDVAHQHVTADQAPRLREAALGGPDTTTRARTVWQVRLVKVAAGTACADVVDPVWGGRTAPTMTAALREVDPTADPCRLSGSGGYRRLENQLYRVQVHDVAGDGTARYLWSRENGSVVAGLTAIGPPSAAAAAAGMDAELSLDRVGRDEELSFREGDLVEVTSPDRELHGRPGHLATAGAPDGTALPVTWAAGAPAGLAALGRTPIVRRWDGPAQVANASPDELDDAGIEVRFGAGDFRVGDHWLIPARTVRLVYGVSALSGTIDWPTDGLGNALARPPLGPVHHVAVLGILRRTTVGGAGRWALDEDCRRLTPPLTDLVTLDLLGGDGQQAPPGQPLPEPVRVVVRNGGRPVHRARVRFTAVDGHLATGVPSAADAAQVVLQTDARGQIDVRWLLPSTGPATRVLTAVRLDDADAPVDAEVRVTGRRDESGTVCLVVRPETDLVQLFADLSGVTALALCLTAGEWTLSEPAVLSGVSCVLVTGVGSATRILSAAESALRFTDCGEVQVRDLSVAAVPAENDQRNGALDVRHTGLVLVERVHAEVGDAPAAVASGITVRGDDREGGRPVERAVVRDCRVEAGHAQTGVLVLDSRRTDVAGCDVLATADPGADPEKRFLEWLGDPRFARRIARRAVHPLLAGEDGLGLRRGWSSLVETRNLRFGSEIDDPKGWTAYVGDQQVTTVEELQDLVRDDLVRHNPDSRFFDERTRFAAWLRRVAEEFAAVATATAGITVAGATAADVRVRDNTVAGALTGISVALGDPDEQRETVRRAWITGNTVTPPARAATAYLHQGVYVGDCHRLDVSSNVVDLADGKPGYPVQGLLCAGRFGPHAVAAANTFDGTVLGIRVVPGPSGSPALWVARDNVCTTGPALVDGTGAWRDEGNVGV
;
A
#
# COMPACT_ATOMS: atom_id res chain seq x y z
N MET A 1 -31.97 -35.02 0.67
CA MET A 1 -32.97 -34.79 1.73
C MET A 1 -34.32 -35.24 1.20
N HIS A 2 -34.93 -36.25 1.82
CA HIS A 2 -36.17 -36.91 1.39
C HIS A 2 -37.29 -36.76 2.44
N GLY A 3 -37.39 -35.59 3.09
CA GLY A 3 -38.47 -35.34 4.05
C GLY A 3 -39.72 -34.79 3.36
N ASP A 4 -40.88 -35.01 3.97
CA ASP A 4 -42.14 -34.34 3.62
C ASP A 4 -42.04 -32.87 4.09
N PHE A 5 -41.62 -31.99 3.18
CA PHE A 5 -41.33 -30.58 3.44
C PHE A 5 -42.19 -29.69 2.55
N THR A 6 -42.53 -28.50 3.05
CA THR A 6 -43.35 -27.56 2.27
C THR A 6 -42.55 -26.93 1.13
N ARG A 7 -41.34 -26.40 1.40
CA ARG A 7 -40.42 -25.75 0.43
C ARG A 7 -39.06 -25.44 1.08
N TRP A 8 -38.09 -25.07 0.24
CA TRP A 8 -36.82 -24.49 0.66
C TRP A 8 -36.70 -23.06 0.10
N THR A 9 -36.57 -22.06 0.97
CA THR A 9 -36.71 -20.63 0.60
C THR A 9 -35.43 -19.82 0.70
N PHE A 10 -34.41 -20.30 1.43
CA PHE A 10 -33.17 -19.55 1.64
C PHE A 10 -32.40 -19.34 0.33
N ASP A 11 -32.10 -18.07 0.02
CA ASP A 11 -31.15 -17.66 -1.01
C ASP A 11 -30.11 -16.70 -0.39
N PRO A 12 -28.80 -17.04 -0.42
CA PRO A 12 -27.77 -16.19 0.19
C PRO A 12 -27.69 -14.80 -0.46
N ARG A 13 -28.21 -14.61 -1.68
CA ARG A 13 -28.20 -13.32 -2.40
C ARG A 13 -29.15 -12.29 -1.80
N ASP A 14 -30.16 -12.72 -1.05
CA ASP A 14 -31.11 -11.83 -0.39
C ASP A 14 -30.53 -11.19 0.88
N GLY A 15 -29.41 -11.71 1.40
CA GLY A 15 -28.70 -11.12 2.54
C GLY A 15 -29.44 -11.24 3.88
N TYR A 16 -30.38 -12.19 4.01
CA TYR A 16 -31.15 -12.40 5.24
C TYR A 16 -30.28 -12.94 6.38
N ARG A 17 -30.47 -12.36 7.57
CA ARG A 17 -29.73 -12.72 8.79
C ARG A 17 -30.50 -13.65 9.74
N GLN A 18 -31.82 -13.54 9.76
CA GLN A 18 -32.71 -14.33 10.62
C GLN A 18 -34.17 -14.22 10.14
N VAL A 19 -34.99 -15.17 10.57
CA VAL A 19 -36.45 -15.19 10.42
C VAL A 19 -37.10 -14.65 11.69
N LEU A 20 -38.09 -13.76 11.55
CA LEU A 20 -38.80 -13.15 12.67
C LEU A 20 -40.22 -13.70 12.80
N LEU A 21 -40.51 -14.36 13.91
CA LEU A 21 -41.87 -14.82 14.23
C LEU A 21 -42.77 -13.63 14.53
N GLN A 22 -43.95 -13.61 13.90
CA GLN A 22 -44.95 -12.58 14.11
C GLN A 22 -46.08 -13.11 14.99
N GLN A 23 -46.48 -12.31 15.98
CA GLN A 23 -47.54 -12.69 16.91
C GLN A 23 -48.84 -13.01 16.16
N GLY A 24 -49.42 -14.18 16.45
CA GLY A 24 -50.72 -14.60 15.91
C GLY A 24 -50.70 -15.10 14.46
N ARG A 25 -49.52 -15.25 13.82
CA ARG A 25 -49.40 -15.82 12.47
C ARG A 25 -49.03 -17.31 12.53
N MET A 26 -49.44 -18.05 11.50
CA MET A 26 -49.12 -19.48 11.34
C MET A 26 -47.64 -19.66 11.03
N LEU A 27 -47.02 -20.67 11.63
CA LEU A 27 -45.63 -21.07 11.37
C LEU A 27 -45.63 -22.31 10.46
N LEU A 28 -44.84 -22.29 9.37
CA LEU A 28 -44.58 -23.47 8.55
C LEU A 28 -43.18 -24.03 8.85
N ASP A 29 -42.97 -25.28 8.45
CA ASP A 29 -41.64 -25.92 8.47
C ASP A 29 -40.62 -25.13 7.62
N ALA A 30 -41.08 -24.49 6.54
CA ALA A 30 -40.24 -23.70 5.65
C ALA A 30 -39.48 -22.58 6.39
N GLU A 31 -40.15 -21.82 7.26
CA GLU A 31 -39.52 -20.73 8.00
C GLU A 31 -38.51 -21.24 9.05
N TRP A 32 -38.78 -22.38 9.68
CA TRP A 32 -37.83 -23.03 10.59
C TRP A 32 -36.60 -23.52 9.83
N ASN A 33 -36.81 -24.23 8.72
CA ASN A 33 -35.74 -24.76 7.88
C ASN A 33 -34.88 -23.63 7.28
N GLU A 34 -35.51 -22.52 6.86
CA GLU A 34 -34.82 -21.32 6.41
C GLU A 34 -33.92 -20.72 7.50
N GLN A 35 -34.42 -20.53 8.72
CA GLN A 35 -33.59 -20.05 9.84
C GLN A 35 -32.39 -20.95 10.10
N THR A 36 -32.57 -22.28 10.06
CA THR A 36 -31.45 -23.22 10.26
C THR A 36 -30.42 -23.12 9.14
N THR A 37 -30.86 -22.93 7.89
CA THR A 37 -29.99 -22.79 6.72
C THR A 37 -29.22 -21.46 6.74
N ILE A 38 -29.88 -20.35 7.11
CA ILE A 38 -29.23 -19.04 7.31
C ILE A 38 -28.11 -19.14 8.36
N THR A 39 -28.39 -19.84 9.46
CA THR A 39 -27.43 -19.99 10.57
C THR A 39 -26.22 -20.81 10.13
N ALA A 40 -26.44 -21.94 9.44
CA ALA A 40 -25.37 -22.77 8.89
C ALA A 40 -24.52 -22.01 7.88
N TRP A 41 -25.14 -21.34 6.91
CA TRP A 41 -24.44 -20.51 5.91
C TRP A 41 -23.51 -19.49 6.55
N HIS A 42 -23.99 -18.74 7.55
CA HIS A 42 -23.17 -17.75 8.24
C HIS A 42 -22.05 -18.35 9.11
N ASP A 43 -22.21 -19.58 9.61
CA ASP A 43 -21.19 -20.28 10.38
C ASP A 43 -20.09 -20.82 9.46
N GLU A 44 -20.50 -21.45 8.36
CA GLU A 44 -19.63 -22.00 7.30
C GLU A 44 -18.84 -20.88 6.62
N GLU A 45 -19.48 -19.80 6.15
CA GLU A 45 -18.79 -18.67 5.51
C GLU A 45 -17.80 -17.97 6.46
N ARG A 46 -18.20 -17.72 7.72
CA ARG A 46 -17.27 -17.14 8.71
C ARG A 46 -16.07 -18.05 8.94
N THR A 47 -16.30 -19.35 9.02
CA THR A 47 -15.22 -20.32 9.23
C THR A 47 -14.30 -20.38 8.02
N ARG A 48 -14.86 -20.34 6.80
CA ARG A 48 -14.12 -20.25 5.54
C ARG A 48 -13.24 -19.00 5.49
N ASP A 49 -13.76 -17.85 5.90
CA ASP A 49 -13.00 -16.58 5.93
C ASP A 49 -11.84 -16.61 6.94
N ILE A 50 -11.97 -17.37 8.03
CA ILE A 50 -10.95 -17.45 9.09
C ILE A 50 -9.91 -18.56 8.81
N VAL A 51 -10.36 -19.74 8.41
CA VAL A 51 -9.51 -20.95 8.24
C VAL A 51 -9.02 -21.09 6.80
N GLY A 52 -9.73 -20.50 5.83
CA GLY A 52 -9.55 -20.72 4.41
C GLY A 52 -10.42 -21.86 3.86
N ALA A 53 -10.20 -22.24 2.60
CA ALA A 53 -10.96 -23.29 1.92
C ALA A 53 -10.85 -24.68 2.60
N ALA A 54 -9.74 -24.96 3.28
CA ALA A 54 -9.59 -26.17 4.07
C ALA A 54 -8.55 -25.98 5.18
N GLY A 55 -8.78 -26.56 6.36
CA GLY A 55 -7.78 -26.58 7.42
C GLY A 55 -8.22 -27.31 8.68
N GLY A 56 -7.25 -27.69 9.52
CA GLY A 56 -7.47 -28.35 10.80
C GLY A 56 -6.81 -27.60 11.95
N PRO A 57 -7.36 -27.67 13.18
CA PRO A 57 -6.73 -27.05 14.34
C PRO A 57 -5.40 -27.73 14.65
N LEU A 58 -4.35 -26.95 14.91
CA LEU A 58 -2.98 -27.46 15.13
C LEU A 58 -2.92 -28.64 16.13
N ASP A 59 -3.55 -28.50 17.30
CA ASP A 59 -3.53 -29.49 18.39
C ASP A 59 -4.68 -30.50 18.36
N GLY A 60 -5.43 -30.60 17.25
CA GLY A 60 -6.59 -31.49 17.17
C GLY A 60 -7.01 -31.87 15.77
N ALA A 61 -6.12 -31.69 14.79
CA ALA A 61 -6.39 -31.99 13.40
C ALA A 61 -6.47 -33.51 13.17
N GLY A 62 -7.57 -33.94 12.56
CA GLY A 62 -7.74 -35.32 12.13
C GLY A 62 -7.18 -35.61 10.75
N PHE A 63 -7.59 -36.75 10.19
CA PHE A 63 -7.45 -37.10 8.77
C PHE A 63 -6.02 -37.27 8.25
N ALA A 64 -5.02 -37.45 9.12
CA ALA A 64 -3.70 -37.88 8.69
C ALA A 64 -3.79 -39.31 8.15
N VAL A 65 -3.09 -39.60 7.05
CA VAL A 65 -2.90 -40.98 6.60
C VAL A 65 -1.68 -41.56 7.30
N VAL A 66 -1.90 -42.58 8.12
CA VAL A 66 -0.88 -43.22 8.97
C VAL A 66 -0.93 -44.75 8.82
N ASP A 67 0.07 -45.44 9.34
CA ASP A 67 0.04 -46.90 9.50
C ASP A 67 -0.71 -47.33 10.78
N THR A 68 -0.70 -48.62 11.10
CA THR A 68 -1.34 -49.16 12.31
C THR A 68 -0.74 -48.66 13.62
N ALA A 69 0.51 -48.21 13.62
CA ALA A 69 1.20 -47.66 14.79
C ALA A 69 1.02 -46.13 14.92
N GLY A 70 0.41 -45.48 13.93
CA GLY A 70 0.22 -44.03 13.90
C GLY A 70 1.39 -43.26 13.28
N ALA A 71 2.33 -43.95 12.63
CA ALA A 71 3.47 -43.33 11.96
C ALA A 71 3.17 -43.04 10.47
N SER A 72 3.96 -42.15 9.87
CA SER A 72 3.89 -41.86 8.43
C SER A 72 4.17 -43.12 7.60
N PRO A 73 3.32 -43.48 6.62
CA PRO A 73 3.52 -44.65 5.78
C PRO A 73 4.80 -44.56 4.95
N THR A 74 5.60 -45.63 4.92
CA THR A 74 6.86 -45.69 4.14
C THR A 74 6.91 -46.87 3.17
N ALA A 75 6.32 -48.01 3.55
CA ALA A 75 6.14 -49.20 2.72
C ALA A 75 4.94 -50.01 3.22
N THR A 76 3.85 -49.33 3.54
CA THR A 76 2.70 -49.90 4.26
C THR A 76 1.78 -50.66 3.30
N ALA A 77 1.22 -51.78 3.76
CA ALA A 77 0.21 -52.51 2.99
C ALA A 77 -1.10 -51.73 2.97
N TRP A 78 -1.90 -51.86 1.90
CA TRP A 78 -3.20 -51.19 1.78
C TRP A 78 -4.13 -51.42 3.00
N ALA A 79 -4.17 -52.66 3.50
CA ALA A 79 -4.99 -53.05 4.65
C ALA A 79 -4.57 -52.39 5.99
N ASP A 80 -3.35 -51.87 6.06
CA ASP A 80 -2.74 -51.29 7.26
C ASP A 80 -2.76 -49.76 7.27
N LEU A 81 -3.18 -49.13 6.17
CA LEU A 81 -3.40 -47.69 6.13
C LEU A 81 -4.59 -47.29 7.00
N ARG A 82 -4.41 -46.19 7.74
CA ARG A 82 -5.37 -45.64 8.70
C ARG A 82 -5.57 -44.14 8.47
N ILE A 83 -6.73 -43.64 8.87
CA ILE A 83 -7.12 -42.22 8.88
C ILE A 83 -7.29 -41.80 10.34
N THR A 84 -6.47 -40.86 10.82
CA THR A 84 -6.51 -40.45 12.24
C THR A 84 -7.83 -39.75 12.60
N PRO A 85 -8.30 -39.92 13.86
CA PRO A 85 -9.44 -39.15 14.36
C PRO A 85 -9.06 -37.70 14.63
N GLY A 86 -10.05 -36.81 14.68
CA GLY A 86 -9.89 -35.39 14.94
C GLY A 86 -10.77 -34.52 14.06
N ARG A 87 -10.57 -33.20 14.16
CA ARG A 87 -11.38 -32.20 13.46
C ARG A 87 -10.70 -31.69 12.20
N TYR A 88 -11.49 -31.33 11.21
CA TYR A 88 -11.03 -30.64 10.00
C TYR A 88 -12.18 -29.81 9.44
N TYR A 89 -11.87 -28.76 8.69
CA TYR A 89 -12.84 -27.89 8.04
C TYR A 89 -12.62 -27.95 6.54
N VAL A 90 -13.70 -28.11 5.78
CA VAL A 90 -13.68 -28.10 4.31
C VAL A 90 -14.79 -27.17 3.86
N ASP A 91 -14.42 -26.12 3.12
CA ASP A 91 -15.31 -25.02 2.75
C ASP A 91 -16.07 -24.39 3.93
N GLY A 92 -15.45 -24.39 5.12
CA GLY A 92 -16.09 -23.92 6.36
C GLY A 92 -16.93 -24.97 7.09
N VAL A 93 -17.27 -26.09 6.45
CA VAL A 93 -18.02 -27.20 7.06
C VAL A 93 -17.14 -27.95 8.05
N LEU A 94 -17.56 -28.01 9.32
CA LEU A 94 -16.87 -28.80 10.34
C LEU A 94 -17.06 -30.30 10.09
N VAL A 95 -15.94 -31.00 9.97
CA VAL A 95 -15.85 -32.45 9.90
C VAL A 95 -15.19 -32.98 11.15
N ASP A 96 -15.87 -33.91 11.83
CA ASP A 96 -15.34 -34.58 13.01
C ASP A 96 -15.21 -36.09 12.75
N ALA A 97 -13.97 -36.57 12.67
CA ALA A 97 -13.65 -37.98 12.68
C ALA A 97 -13.53 -38.46 14.13
N ALA A 98 -14.63 -38.95 14.68
CA ALA A 98 -14.63 -39.57 16.01
C ALA A 98 -13.65 -40.77 16.08
N PRO A 99 -13.02 -41.05 17.24
CA PRO A 99 -12.18 -42.24 17.41
C PRO A 99 -12.90 -43.54 17.05
N PRO A 100 -12.21 -44.53 16.43
CA PRO A 100 -12.81 -45.82 16.11
C PRO A 100 -13.21 -46.57 17.38
N ALA A 101 -14.40 -47.19 17.38
CA ALA A 101 -14.91 -47.92 18.55
C ALA A 101 -14.01 -49.10 18.97
N ALA A 102 -13.29 -49.70 18.03
CA ALA A 102 -12.35 -50.80 18.29
C ALA A 102 -10.99 -50.32 18.88
N GLY A 103 -10.78 -49.01 19.02
CA GLY A 103 -9.49 -48.43 19.37
C GLY A 103 -8.46 -48.46 18.24
N GLY A 104 -7.25 -47.98 18.50
CA GLY A 104 -6.15 -47.91 17.53
C GLY A 104 -5.89 -46.50 16.96
N ALA A 105 -4.90 -46.40 16.08
CA ALA A 105 -4.41 -45.12 15.55
C ALA A 105 -5.40 -44.39 14.60
N GLY A 106 -6.45 -45.05 14.11
CA GLY A 106 -7.43 -44.45 13.21
C GLY A 106 -8.38 -45.43 12.53
N HIS A 107 -9.27 -44.91 11.68
CA HIS A 107 -10.18 -45.71 10.84
C HIS A 107 -9.43 -46.37 9.69
N LYS A 108 -9.84 -47.56 9.22
CA LYS A 108 -9.19 -48.19 8.06
C LYS A 108 -9.47 -47.37 6.81
N LEU A 109 -8.43 -47.08 6.01
CA LEU A 109 -8.60 -46.34 4.75
C LEU A 109 -9.54 -47.07 3.77
N ALA A 110 -9.44 -48.40 3.72
CA ALA A 110 -10.24 -49.26 2.85
C ALA A 110 -11.69 -49.48 3.31
N ASP A 111 -12.00 -49.23 4.59
CA ASP A 111 -13.29 -49.56 5.23
C ASP A 111 -13.65 -48.45 6.22
N GLN A 112 -14.20 -47.37 5.68
CA GLN A 112 -14.43 -46.12 6.39
C GLN A 112 -15.86 -46.10 6.98
N PRO A 113 -16.14 -45.34 8.06
CA PRO A 113 -17.47 -45.31 8.69
C PRO A 113 -18.62 -44.93 7.74
N TYR A 114 -18.34 -44.05 6.77
CA TYR A 114 -19.28 -43.56 5.76
C TYR A 114 -18.96 -44.03 4.34
N LEU A 115 -18.04 -44.99 4.19
CA LEU A 115 -17.81 -45.75 2.96
C LEU A 115 -17.43 -47.20 3.32
N PRO A 116 -18.32 -47.93 4.00
CA PRO A 116 -18.03 -49.29 4.44
C PRO A 116 -18.09 -50.27 3.27
N LYS A 117 -17.52 -51.47 3.42
CA LYS A 117 -17.80 -52.59 2.51
C LYS A 117 -19.29 -53.00 2.58
N ILE A 118 -19.94 -53.22 1.43
CA ILE A 118 -21.33 -53.66 1.33
C ILE A 118 -21.40 -54.90 0.43
N GLY A 119 -21.75 -56.07 0.98
CA GLY A 119 -21.72 -57.32 0.22
C GLY A 119 -20.35 -57.52 -0.44
N ASP A 120 -20.33 -57.65 -1.77
CA ASP A 120 -19.10 -57.76 -2.57
C ASP A 120 -18.52 -56.40 -3.02
N LEU A 121 -19.23 -55.29 -2.80
CA LEU A 121 -18.76 -53.95 -3.10
C LEU A 121 -17.74 -53.51 -2.02
N PRO A 122 -16.44 -53.38 -2.34
CA PRO A 122 -15.45 -52.88 -1.37
C PRO A 122 -15.75 -51.43 -0.99
N GLY A 123 -15.30 -50.98 0.19
CA GLY A 123 -15.34 -49.58 0.63
C GLY A 123 -14.54 -48.68 -0.31
N LEU A 124 -13.28 -48.42 0.03
CA LEU A 124 -12.32 -47.80 -0.91
C LEU A 124 -11.45 -48.89 -1.57
N PRO A 125 -11.57 -49.12 -2.89
CA PRO A 125 -10.75 -50.13 -3.58
C PRO A 125 -9.28 -49.68 -3.67
N GLU A 126 -8.34 -50.64 -3.60
CA GLU A 126 -6.92 -50.36 -3.83
C GLU A 126 -6.68 -50.09 -5.33
N PRO A 127 -6.06 -48.95 -5.70
CA PRO A 127 -5.58 -48.73 -7.06
C PRO A 127 -4.55 -49.79 -7.47
N THR A 128 -4.64 -50.32 -8.69
CA THR A 128 -3.74 -51.38 -9.18
C THR A 128 -2.47 -50.86 -9.87
N ALA A 129 -2.50 -49.62 -10.38
CA ALA A 129 -1.38 -49.04 -11.11
C ALA A 129 -0.39 -48.34 -10.17
N ASP A 130 0.91 -48.55 -10.39
CA ASP A 130 1.94 -47.79 -9.67
C ASP A 130 1.94 -46.31 -10.04
N GLY A 131 2.36 -45.46 -9.13
CA GLY A 131 2.40 -44.00 -9.31
C GLY A 131 1.98 -43.22 -8.07
N ARG A 132 1.73 -41.91 -8.26
CA ARG A 132 1.31 -40.99 -7.20
C ARG A 132 -0.20 -40.77 -7.24
N TYR A 133 -0.79 -40.62 -6.06
CA TYR A 133 -2.22 -40.48 -5.84
C TYR A 133 -2.48 -39.36 -4.82
N ALA A 134 -3.28 -38.37 -5.21
CA ALA A 134 -3.81 -37.39 -4.27
C ALA A 134 -4.87 -38.04 -3.38
N VAL A 135 -4.77 -37.79 -2.08
CA VAL A 135 -5.73 -38.19 -1.06
C VAL A 135 -6.71 -37.04 -0.87
N LEU A 136 -7.98 -37.28 -1.18
CA LEU A 136 -9.03 -36.27 -1.12
C LEU A 136 -9.99 -36.59 0.01
N LEU A 137 -10.32 -35.59 0.84
CA LEU A 137 -11.41 -35.62 1.80
C LEU A 137 -12.67 -35.06 1.13
N ASP A 138 -13.64 -35.92 0.87
CA ASP A 138 -14.96 -35.60 0.32
C ASP A 138 -15.98 -35.52 1.46
N VAL A 139 -16.59 -34.35 1.63
CA VAL A 139 -17.49 -34.01 2.74
C VAL A 139 -18.85 -33.67 2.18
N ALA A 140 -19.89 -34.27 2.73
CA ALA A 140 -21.26 -34.02 2.29
C ALA A 140 -22.24 -34.02 3.48
N HIS A 141 -23.45 -33.53 3.24
CA HIS A 141 -24.56 -33.65 4.18
C HIS A 141 -25.45 -34.84 3.82
N GLN A 142 -25.59 -35.78 4.75
CA GLN A 142 -26.52 -36.89 4.66
C GLN A 142 -27.81 -36.55 5.42
N HIS A 143 -28.95 -36.85 4.81
CA HIS A 143 -30.24 -36.79 5.49
C HIS A 143 -30.45 -38.05 6.34
N VAL A 144 -30.79 -37.84 7.61
CA VAL A 144 -31.00 -38.89 8.61
C VAL A 144 -32.44 -38.88 9.08
N THR A 145 -33.15 -39.96 8.79
CA THR A 145 -34.54 -40.20 9.21
C THR A 145 -34.60 -41.10 10.44
N ALA A 146 -35.80 -41.27 10.98
CA ALA A 146 -36.07 -42.21 12.06
C ALA A 146 -35.74 -43.67 11.71
N ASP A 147 -35.69 -44.04 10.43
CA ASP A 147 -35.30 -45.40 10.00
C ASP A 147 -33.83 -45.68 10.28
N GLN A 148 -32.98 -44.67 10.07
CA GLN A 148 -31.55 -44.75 10.35
C GLN A 148 -31.24 -44.56 11.83
N ALA A 149 -32.01 -43.69 12.49
CA ALA A 149 -31.84 -43.37 13.89
C ALA A 149 -33.19 -43.45 14.63
N PRO A 150 -33.62 -44.66 15.06
CA PRO A 150 -34.92 -44.87 15.71
C PRO A 150 -35.19 -43.98 16.92
N ARG A 151 -34.13 -43.51 17.59
CA ARG A 151 -34.19 -42.54 18.70
C ARG A 151 -34.75 -41.16 18.33
N LEU A 152 -34.91 -40.86 17.03
CA LEU A 152 -35.54 -39.61 16.59
C LEU A 152 -37.07 -39.64 16.75
N ARG A 153 -37.67 -40.81 16.96
CA ARG A 153 -39.10 -40.96 17.25
C ARG A 153 -39.39 -40.57 18.69
N GLU A 154 -40.48 -39.84 18.90
CA GLU A 154 -40.91 -39.46 20.25
C GLU A 154 -41.64 -40.63 20.92
N ALA A 155 -40.95 -41.34 21.80
CA ALA A 155 -41.49 -42.51 22.48
C ALA A 155 -42.73 -42.19 23.33
N ALA A 156 -42.79 -41.00 23.95
CA ALA A 156 -43.92 -40.60 24.80
C ALA A 156 -45.21 -40.32 24.00
N LEU A 157 -45.11 -40.05 22.70
CA LEU A 157 -46.24 -39.78 21.82
C LEU A 157 -46.63 -41.00 20.96
N GLY A 158 -46.12 -42.19 21.29
CA GLY A 158 -46.41 -43.41 20.53
C GLY A 158 -45.50 -43.62 19.31
N GLY A 159 -44.34 -42.94 19.28
CA GLY A 159 -43.32 -43.10 18.25
C GLY A 159 -43.44 -42.26 16.96
N PRO A 160 -44.16 -41.13 16.88
CA PRO A 160 -44.15 -40.29 15.67
C PRO A 160 -42.75 -39.71 15.42
N ASP A 161 -42.40 -39.56 14.15
CA ASP A 161 -41.20 -38.87 13.69
C ASP A 161 -41.51 -37.38 13.47
N THR A 162 -41.11 -36.54 14.43
CA THR A 162 -41.44 -35.11 14.41
C THR A 162 -40.48 -34.29 13.55
N THR A 163 -39.21 -34.69 13.50
CA THR A 163 -38.14 -33.97 12.79
C THR A 163 -37.06 -34.94 12.33
N THR A 164 -36.36 -34.57 11.26
CA THR A 164 -35.19 -35.31 10.75
C THR A 164 -33.89 -34.57 11.04
N ARG A 165 -32.73 -35.14 10.71
CA ARG A 165 -31.43 -34.48 10.91
C ARG A 165 -30.63 -34.43 9.61
N ALA A 166 -29.80 -33.42 9.46
CA ALA A 166 -28.67 -33.44 8.54
C ALA A 166 -27.42 -33.86 9.33
N ARG A 167 -26.63 -34.78 8.78
CA ARG A 167 -25.36 -35.23 9.36
C ARG A 167 -24.24 -34.97 8.37
N THR A 168 -23.18 -34.31 8.82
CA THR A 168 -21.93 -34.21 8.07
C THR A 168 -21.27 -35.58 8.00
N VAL A 169 -21.05 -36.07 6.79
CA VAL A 169 -20.36 -37.32 6.49
C VAL A 169 -19.09 -37.02 5.72
N TRP A 170 -18.12 -37.92 5.82
CA TRP A 170 -16.83 -37.77 5.16
C TRP A 170 -16.37 -39.07 4.53
N GLN A 171 -15.65 -38.96 3.42
CA GLN A 171 -15.04 -40.07 2.72
C GLN A 171 -13.67 -39.66 2.20
N VAL A 172 -12.66 -40.51 2.41
CA VAL A 172 -11.37 -40.35 1.77
C VAL A 172 -11.37 -41.09 0.43
N ARG A 173 -11.02 -40.38 -0.63
CA ARG A 173 -10.93 -40.89 -2.01
C ARG A 173 -9.50 -40.72 -2.54
N LEU A 174 -9.13 -41.50 -3.55
CA LEU A 174 -7.81 -41.40 -4.23
C LEU A 174 -7.97 -41.06 -5.70
N VAL A 175 -7.17 -40.11 -6.18
CA VAL A 175 -7.09 -39.75 -7.60
C VAL A 175 -5.64 -39.83 -8.06
N LYS A 176 -5.37 -40.52 -9.18
CA LYS A 176 -4.01 -40.62 -9.73
C LYS A 176 -3.56 -39.24 -10.23
N VAL A 177 -2.35 -38.84 -9.88
CA VAL A 177 -1.76 -37.55 -10.29
C VAL A 177 -0.47 -37.76 -11.08
N ALA A 178 -0.08 -36.72 -11.84
CA ALA A 178 1.16 -36.75 -12.61
C ALA A 178 2.39 -36.80 -11.69
N ALA A 179 3.52 -37.25 -12.24
CA ALA A 179 4.80 -37.14 -11.54
C ALA A 179 5.15 -35.65 -11.34
N GLY A 180 5.64 -35.30 -10.16
CA GLY A 180 6.02 -33.91 -9.84
C GLY A 180 4.89 -33.00 -9.32
N THR A 181 3.62 -33.42 -9.37
CA THR A 181 2.51 -32.67 -8.74
C THR A 181 2.77 -32.43 -7.25
N ALA A 182 2.84 -31.17 -6.81
CA ALA A 182 2.92 -30.81 -5.39
C ALA A 182 1.52 -30.60 -4.80
N CYS A 183 1.40 -30.52 -3.47
CA CYS A 183 0.12 -30.23 -2.80
C CYS A 183 -0.59 -28.97 -3.33
N ALA A 184 0.16 -27.93 -3.70
CA ALA A 184 -0.39 -26.69 -4.25
C ALA A 184 -0.91 -26.84 -5.69
N ASP A 185 -0.37 -27.81 -6.45
CA ASP A 185 -0.76 -28.12 -7.83
C ASP A 185 -1.96 -29.06 -7.91
N VAL A 186 -2.30 -29.72 -6.79
CA VAL A 186 -3.61 -30.32 -6.59
C VAL A 186 -4.59 -29.18 -6.33
N VAL A 187 -4.72 -28.29 -7.33
CA VAL A 187 -5.72 -27.26 -7.36
C VAL A 187 -7.07 -27.98 -7.24
N ASP A 188 -8.05 -27.38 -6.55
CA ASP A 188 -9.45 -27.81 -6.46
C ASP A 188 -10.04 -28.45 -7.76
N PRO A 189 -9.64 -28.08 -9.01
CA PRO A 189 -10.04 -28.73 -10.25
C PRO A 189 -9.63 -30.20 -10.47
N VAL A 190 -8.75 -30.83 -9.68
CA VAL A 190 -8.58 -32.30 -9.77
C VAL A 190 -9.92 -33.02 -9.43
N TRP A 191 -10.84 -32.32 -8.77
CA TRP A 191 -12.24 -32.71 -8.61
C TRP A 191 -13.27 -31.68 -9.13
N GLY A 192 -12.88 -30.40 -9.27
CA GLY A 192 -13.69 -29.30 -9.81
C GLY A 192 -13.87 -29.26 -11.33
N GLY A 193 -13.47 -30.31 -12.06
CA GLY A 193 -13.79 -30.47 -13.48
C GLY A 193 -15.25 -30.84 -13.77
N ARG A 194 -16.09 -31.04 -12.75
CA ARG A 194 -17.52 -31.26 -12.95
C ARG A 194 -18.19 -29.94 -13.37
N THR A 195 -18.66 -29.89 -14.60
CA THR A 195 -19.64 -28.88 -15.01
C THR A 195 -20.98 -29.30 -14.42
N ALA A 196 -21.47 -28.60 -13.38
CA ALA A 196 -22.73 -28.96 -12.75
C ALA A 196 -23.87 -28.96 -13.79
N PRO A 197 -24.65 -30.04 -13.91
CA PRO A 197 -25.79 -30.06 -14.81
C PRO A 197 -26.81 -29.03 -14.35
N THR A 198 -27.66 -28.57 -15.26
CA THR A 198 -28.73 -27.63 -14.93
C THR A 198 -30.08 -28.20 -15.33
N MET A 199 -31.13 -27.75 -14.66
CA MET A 199 -32.51 -28.05 -15.02
C MET A 199 -33.32 -26.76 -15.04
N THR A 200 -34.32 -26.66 -15.90
CA THR A 200 -35.40 -25.67 -15.80
C THR A 200 -36.71 -26.39 -15.52
N ALA A 201 -37.57 -25.82 -14.68
CA ALA A 201 -38.95 -26.23 -14.54
C ALA A 201 -39.89 -25.10 -14.97
N ALA A 202 -40.93 -25.44 -15.73
CA ALA A 202 -41.96 -24.52 -16.16
C ALA A 202 -43.33 -25.20 -16.07
N LEU A 203 -44.39 -24.40 -16.10
CA LEU A 203 -45.73 -24.92 -16.33
C LEU A 203 -45.99 -24.95 -17.82
N ARG A 204 -46.61 -26.03 -18.29
CA ARG A 204 -47.02 -26.20 -19.68
C ARG A 204 -47.82 -24.99 -20.14
N GLU A 205 -47.37 -24.37 -21.23
CA GLU A 205 -48.10 -23.27 -21.86
C GLU A 205 -49.40 -23.80 -22.48
N VAL A 206 -50.51 -23.11 -22.22
CA VAL A 206 -51.78 -23.41 -22.88
C VAL A 206 -51.80 -22.72 -24.23
N ASP A 207 -52.24 -23.45 -25.25
CA ASP A 207 -52.50 -22.89 -26.58
C ASP A 207 -53.40 -21.65 -26.46
N PRO A 208 -52.95 -20.45 -26.86
CA PRO A 208 -53.73 -19.22 -26.75
C PRO A 208 -55.04 -19.23 -27.56
N THR A 209 -55.24 -20.24 -28.42
CA THR A 209 -56.49 -20.48 -29.17
C THR A 209 -57.49 -21.40 -28.46
N ALA A 210 -57.16 -21.94 -27.29
CA ALA A 210 -58.05 -22.81 -26.52
C ALA A 210 -59.26 -22.05 -25.93
N ASP A 211 -60.44 -22.66 -25.98
CA ASP A 211 -61.70 -22.09 -25.47
C ASP A 211 -61.61 -21.82 -23.95
N PRO A 212 -61.67 -20.55 -23.49
CA PRO A 212 -61.55 -20.19 -22.07
C PRO A 212 -62.73 -20.66 -21.21
N CYS A 213 -63.84 -21.12 -21.80
CA CYS A 213 -64.98 -21.70 -21.08
C CYS A 213 -64.82 -23.21 -20.81
N ARG A 214 -63.80 -23.86 -21.38
CA ARG A 214 -63.44 -25.24 -21.02
C ARG A 214 -62.49 -25.22 -19.82
N LEU A 215 -62.88 -25.84 -18.71
CA LEU A 215 -62.04 -26.03 -17.52
C LEU A 215 -60.69 -26.69 -17.85
N SER A 216 -60.63 -27.48 -18.92
CA SER A 216 -59.41 -28.11 -19.46
C SER A 216 -58.45 -27.14 -20.18
N GLY A 217 -58.82 -25.86 -20.37
CA GLY A 217 -57.99 -24.80 -20.96
C GLY A 217 -57.40 -23.83 -19.93
N SER A 218 -57.49 -24.12 -18.63
CA SER A 218 -56.86 -23.30 -17.60
C SER A 218 -55.36 -23.62 -17.51
N GLY A 219 -54.51 -22.64 -17.83
CA GLY A 219 -53.07 -22.76 -17.64
C GLY A 219 -52.70 -22.70 -16.17
N GLY A 220 -51.61 -23.37 -15.80
CA GLY A 220 -51.14 -23.44 -14.42
C GLY A 220 -50.97 -24.87 -13.91
N TYR A 221 -50.58 -24.98 -12.64
CA TYR A 221 -50.53 -26.24 -11.92
C TYR A 221 -51.95 -26.77 -11.67
N ARG A 222 -52.25 -27.99 -12.12
CA ARG A 222 -53.63 -28.50 -12.25
C ARG A 222 -54.14 -29.36 -11.09
N ARG A 223 -53.29 -29.72 -10.12
CA ARG A 223 -53.70 -30.53 -8.95
C ARG A 223 -54.30 -29.65 -7.85
N LEU A 224 -55.03 -30.29 -6.93
CA LEU A 224 -55.71 -29.67 -5.79
C LEU A 224 -54.86 -29.56 -4.52
N GLU A 225 -53.64 -30.11 -4.53
CA GLU A 225 -52.75 -30.18 -3.38
C GLU A 225 -51.45 -29.42 -3.62
N ASN A 226 -50.98 -28.75 -2.57
CA ASN A 226 -49.62 -28.21 -2.57
C ASN A 226 -48.63 -29.37 -2.44
N GLN A 227 -47.59 -29.39 -3.28
CA GLN A 227 -46.66 -30.50 -3.37
C GLN A 227 -45.22 -29.99 -3.47
N LEU A 228 -44.24 -30.83 -3.13
CA LEU A 228 -42.82 -30.55 -3.28
C LEU A 228 -42.20 -31.60 -4.19
N TYR A 229 -42.27 -31.35 -5.50
CA TYR A 229 -41.74 -32.28 -6.48
C TYR A 229 -40.22 -32.37 -6.34
N ARG A 230 -39.71 -33.59 -6.29
CA ARG A 230 -38.28 -33.90 -6.40
C ARG A 230 -38.04 -34.57 -7.73
N VAL A 231 -37.10 -34.03 -8.50
CA VAL A 231 -36.55 -34.67 -9.71
C VAL A 231 -35.13 -35.08 -9.38
N GLN A 232 -34.80 -36.37 -9.46
CA GLN A 232 -33.50 -36.90 -9.04
C GLN A 232 -32.89 -37.81 -10.10
N VAL A 233 -31.62 -37.62 -10.41
CA VAL A 233 -30.82 -38.56 -11.20
C VAL A 233 -30.69 -39.88 -10.44
N HIS A 234 -31.21 -40.94 -11.03
CA HIS A 234 -31.14 -42.29 -10.50
C HIS A 234 -29.85 -42.99 -10.94
N ASP A 235 -29.55 -43.00 -12.24
CA ASP A 235 -28.32 -43.57 -12.76
C ASP A 235 -27.74 -42.79 -13.94
N VAL A 236 -26.47 -43.08 -14.24
CA VAL A 236 -25.72 -42.49 -15.34
C VAL A 236 -24.99 -43.62 -16.07
N ALA A 237 -25.27 -43.77 -17.36
CA ALA A 237 -24.63 -44.75 -18.23
C ALA A 237 -23.17 -44.37 -18.50
N GLY A 238 -22.37 -45.33 -18.99
CA GLY A 238 -20.94 -45.12 -19.25
C GLY A 238 -20.63 -44.08 -20.33
N ASP A 239 -21.61 -43.71 -21.16
CA ASP A 239 -21.53 -42.65 -22.16
C ASP A 239 -21.95 -41.26 -21.62
N GLY A 240 -22.32 -41.17 -20.34
CA GLY A 240 -22.79 -39.93 -19.70
C GLY A 240 -24.30 -39.72 -19.74
N THR A 241 -25.07 -40.61 -20.38
CA THR A 241 -26.54 -40.50 -20.44
C THR A 241 -27.14 -40.75 -19.05
N ALA A 242 -27.80 -39.75 -18.48
CA ALA A 242 -28.43 -39.84 -17.17
C ALA A 242 -29.93 -40.21 -17.28
N ARG A 243 -30.41 -41.02 -16.34
CA ARG A 243 -31.84 -41.24 -16.14
C ARG A 243 -32.29 -40.67 -14.80
N TYR A 244 -33.45 -40.06 -14.78
CA TYR A 244 -34.04 -39.47 -13.58
C TYR A 244 -35.34 -40.16 -13.17
N LEU A 245 -35.67 -40.03 -11.90
CA LEU A 245 -36.94 -40.37 -11.27
C LEU A 245 -37.54 -39.10 -10.68
N TRP A 246 -38.83 -39.12 -10.42
CA TRP A 246 -39.48 -38.01 -9.73
C TRP A 246 -40.55 -38.47 -8.74
N SER A 247 -40.79 -37.63 -7.73
CA SER A 247 -41.82 -37.85 -6.71
C SER A 247 -42.46 -36.52 -6.31
N ARG A 248 -43.78 -36.53 -6.04
CA ARG A 248 -44.57 -35.37 -5.62
C ARG A 248 -44.31 -34.99 -4.17
N GLU A 249 -43.99 -35.97 -3.32
CA GLU A 249 -43.74 -35.80 -1.89
C GLU A 249 -42.25 -35.84 -1.56
N ASN A 250 -41.39 -35.33 -2.43
CA ASN A 250 -39.93 -35.29 -2.24
C ASN A 250 -39.26 -36.68 -2.01
N GLY A 251 -39.92 -37.76 -2.45
CA GLY A 251 -39.47 -39.14 -2.20
C GLY A 251 -39.47 -39.52 -0.72
N SER A 252 -40.39 -38.94 0.06
CA SER A 252 -40.50 -39.14 1.51
C SER A 252 -41.26 -40.39 1.93
N VAL A 253 -42.03 -41.01 1.01
CA VAL A 253 -42.73 -42.27 1.28
C VAL A 253 -41.71 -43.42 1.26
N VAL A 254 -41.33 -43.85 2.46
CA VAL A 254 -40.33 -44.89 2.70
C VAL A 254 -40.75 -45.86 3.80
N ALA A 255 -40.29 -47.11 3.66
CA ALA A 255 -40.35 -48.11 4.71
C ALA A 255 -39.01 -48.83 4.89
N GLY A 256 -38.75 -49.29 6.10
CA GLY A 256 -37.60 -50.13 6.41
C GLY A 256 -37.78 -51.52 5.81
N LEU A 257 -36.75 -52.02 5.13
CA LEU A 257 -36.75 -53.36 4.56
C LEU A 257 -36.14 -54.34 5.56
N THR A 258 -36.88 -55.37 5.94
CA THR A 258 -36.47 -56.34 6.98
C THR A 258 -36.11 -57.71 6.41
N ALA A 259 -36.66 -58.10 5.25
CA ALA A 259 -36.32 -59.32 4.54
C ALA A 259 -36.66 -59.23 3.04
N ILE A 260 -35.96 -60.05 2.23
CA ILE A 260 -36.27 -60.28 0.82
C ILE A 260 -36.49 -61.79 0.67
N GLY A 261 -37.72 -62.19 0.39
CA GLY A 261 -38.12 -63.58 0.28
C GLY A 261 -38.62 -63.94 -1.12
N PRO A 262 -38.82 -65.24 -1.40
CA PRO A 262 -39.56 -65.66 -2.56
C PRO A 262 -41.02 -65.15 -2.48
N PRO A 263 -41.69 -64.93 -3.62
CA PRO A 263 -43.08 -64.50 -3.62
C PRO A 263 -43.98 -65.56 -2.98
N SER A 264 -45.03 -65.14 -2.28
CA SER A 264 -46.12 -66.03 -1.88
C SER A 264 -46.75 -66.73 -3.10
N ALA A 265 -47.43 -67.85 -2.91
CA ALA A 265 -48.03 -68.59 -4.03
C ALA A 265 -49.01 -67.74 -4.86
N ALA A 266 -49.73 -66.81 -4.21
CA ALA A 266 -50.62 -65.87 -4.87
C ALA A 266 -49.84 -64.80 -5.67
N ALA A 267 -48.79 -64.21 -5.07
CA ALA A 267 -47.94 -63.24 -5.75
C ALA A 267 -47.18 -63.87 -6.94
N ALA A 268 -46.69 -65.11 -6.79
CA ALA A 268 -46.04 -65.85 -7.87
C ALA A 268 -47.01 -66.10 -9.05
N ALA A 269 -48.26 -66.44 -8.76
CA ALA A 269 -49.30 -66.60 -9.78
C ALA A 269 -49.65 -65.28 -10.49
N ALA A 270 -49.45 -64.14 -9.81
CA ALA A 270 -49.59 -62.80 -10.37
C ALA A 270 -48.33 -62.31 -11.12
N GLY A 271 -47.29 -63.16 -11.26
CA GLY A 271 -46.07 -62.82 -12.00
C GLY A 271 -45.05 -61.98 -11.22
N MET A 272 -45.14 -61.97 -9.89
CA MET A 272 -44.21 -61.26 -9.02
C MET A 272 -42.90 -62.06 -8.85
N ASP A 273 -41.76 -61.37 -8.84
CA ASP A 273 -40.44 -61.98 -8.76
C ASP A 273 -40.01 -62.28 -7.31
N ALA A 274 -40.43 -61.45 -6.37
CA ALA A 274 -40.03 -61.50 -4.96
C ALA A 274 -41.09 -60.89 -4.03
N GLU A 275 -40.95 -61.12 -2.73
CA GLU A 275 -41.74 -60.47 -1.68
C GLU A 275 -40.81 -59.78 -0.69
N LEU A 276 -41.04 -58.47 -0.49
CA LEU A 276 -40.29 -57.63 0.43
C LEU A 276 -41.04 -57.56 1.76
N SER A 277 -40.39 -57.92 2.86
CA SER A 277 -40.97 -57.74 4.20
C SER A 277 -40.60 -56.36 4.74
N LEU A 278 -41.59 -55.50 4.93
CA LEU A 278 -41.40 -54.13 5.40
C LEU A 278 -41.65 -54.01 6.91
N ASP A 279 -41.12 -52.96 7.53
CA ASP A 279 -41.49 -52.61 8.91
C ASP A 279 -42.86 -51.90 8.98
N ARG A 280 -43.30 -51.31 7.86
CA ARG A 280 -44.60 -50.67 7.64
C ARG A 280 -44.89 -50.54 6.14
N VAL A 281 -46.16 -50.32 5.77
CA VAL A 281 -46.58 -50.09 4.38
C VAL A 281 -46.61 -48.60 4.03
N GLY A 282 -46.74 -47.75 5.03
CA GLY A 282 -46.90 -46.32 4.86
C GLY A 282 -47.26 -45.64 6.17
N ARG A 283 -47.34 -44.31 6.12
CA ARG A 283 -47.78 -43.50 7.27
C ARG A 283 -49.30 -43.52 7.41
N ASP A 284 -50.02 -43.46 6.29
CA ASP A 284 -51.47 -43.44 6.19
C ASP A 284 -51.92 -43.99 4.82
N GLU A 285 -53.22 -43.91 4.50
CA GLU A 285 -53.80 -44.43 3.25
C GLU A 285 -53.21 -43.76 1.99
N GLU A 286 -52.76 -42.50 2.06
CA GLU A 286 -52.22 -41.76 0.90
C GLU A 286 -50.70 -41.87 0.79
N LEU A 287 -50.02 -41.83 1.94
CA LEU A 287 -48.57 -41.96 2.07
C LEU A 287 -48.17 -43.42 2.33
N SER A 288 -48.65 -44.33 1.47
CA SER A 288 -48.37 -45.77 1.51
C SER A 288 -48.01 -46.34 0.14
N PHE A 289 -47.44 -47.54 0.12
CA PHE A 289 -47.22 -48.32 -1.10
C PHE A 289 -48.54 -48.90 -1.61
N ARG A 290 -48.76 -48.80 -2.92
CA ARG A 290 -49.93 -49.31 -3.64
C ARG A 290 -49.49 -50.21 -4.79
N GLU A 291 -50.42 -51.02 -5.29
CA GLU A 291 -50.21 -51.80 -6.50
C GLU A 291 -49.91 -50.87 -7.69
N GLY A 292 -48.87 -51.20 -8.46
CA GLY A 292 -48.40 -50.44 -9.60
C GLY A 292 -47.37 -49.37 -9.27
N ASP A 293 -47.13 -49.06 -7.99
CA ASP A 293 -46.12 -48.07 -7.61
C ASP A 293 -44.72 -48.49 -8.07
N LEU A 294 -43.94 -47.53 -8.58
CA LEU A 294 -42.52 -47.75 -8.77
C LEU A 294 -41.81 -47.60 -7.42
N VAL A 295 -41.05 -48.62 -7.04
CA VAL A 295 -40.28 -48.63 -5.80
C VAL A 295 -38.79 -48.81 -6.06
N GLU A 296 -37.98 -48.11 -5.28
CA GLU A 296 -36.53 -48.25 -5.25
C GLU A 296 -36.10 -48.92 -3.94
N VAL A 297 -35.46 -50.08 -4.06
CA VAL A 297 -34.83 -50.78 -2.94
C VAL A 297 -33.38 -50.32 -2.82
N THR A 298 -33.06 -49.60 -1.74
CA THR A 298 -31.75 -48.96 -1.56
C THR A 298 -31.35 -48.91 -0.08
N SER A 299 -30.27 -48.20 0.23
CA SER A 299 -29.86 -47.91 1.59
C SER A 299 -29.02 -46.62 1.63
N PRO A 300 -28.84 -46.02 2.84
CA PRO A 300 -27.94 -44.90 3.02
C PRO A 300 -26.49 -45.25 2.66
N ASP A 301 -26.05 -46.48 2.90
CA ASP A 301 -24.69 -46.91 2.54
C ASP A 301 -24.53 -46.98 1.00
N ARG A 302 -25.55 -47.45 0.24
CA ARG A 302 -25.50 -47.44 -1.23
C ARG A 302 -25.50 -46.02 -1.81
N GLU A 303 -26.30 -45.13 -1.24
CA GLU A 303 -26.32 -43.71 -1.60
C GLU A 303 -24.93 -43.07 -1.37
N LEU A 304 -24.29 -43.34 -0.24
CA LEU A 304 -22.92 -42.88 0.05
C LEU A 304 -21.86 -43.46 -0.91
N HIS A 305 -22.09 -44.65 -1.45
CA HIS A 305 -21.28 -45.24 -2.51
C HIS A 305 -21.55 -44.66 -3.91
N GLY A 306 -22.55 -43.77 -4.06
CA GLY A 306 -23.00 -43.27 -5.35
C GLY A 306 -23.58 -44.36 -6.25
N ARG A 307 -24.16 -45.42 -5.65
CA ARG A 307 -24.77 -46.53 -6.38
C ARG A 307 -26.29 -46.35 -6.48
N PRO A 308 -26.89 -46.55 -7.67
CA PRO A 308 -28.35 -46.57 -7.78
C PRO A 308 -28.97 -47.67 -6.92
N GLY A 309 -30.19 -47.45 -6.43
CA GLY A 309 -31.01 -48.51 -5.88
C GLY A 309 -31.51 -49.47 -6.95
N HIS A 310 -32.17 -50.54 -6.51
CA HIS A 310 -32.79 -51.52 -7.41
C HIS A 310 -34.25 -51.14 -7.63
N LEU A 311 -34.64 -50.89 -8.88
CA LEU A 311 -36.01 -50.52 -9.23
C LEU A 311 -36.89 -51.75 -9.41
N ALA A 312 -38.11 -51.68 -8.89
CA ALA A 312 -39.14 -52.69 -9.05
C ALA A 312 -40.52 -52.05 -9.11
N THR A 313 -41.48 -52.74 -9.71
CA THR A 313 -42.91 -52.38 -9.65
C THR A 313 -43.56 -53.16 -8.53
N ALA A 314 -44.29 -52.47 -7.66
CA ALA A 314 -45.02 -53.07 -6.54
C ALA A 314 -46.30 -53.77 -7.02
N GLY A 315 -46.58 -54.94 -6.47
CA GLY A 315 -47.91 -55.55 -6.49
C GLY A 315 -48.79 -55.06 -5.34
N ALA A 316 -49.99 -55.62 -5.20
CA ALA A 316 -50.88 -55.32 -4.08
C ALA A 316 -50.23 -55.74 -2.74
N PRO A 317 -50.03 -54.79 -1.79
CA PRO A 317 -49.49 -55.13 -0.48
C PRO A 317 -50.44 -56.05 0.32
N ASP A 318 -49.89 -57.01 1.05
CA ASP A 318 -50.62 -57.86 2.01
C ASP A 318 -50.02 -57.69 3.42
N GLY A 319 -50.66 -56.88 4.25
CA GLY A 319 -50.05 -56.42 5.49
C GLY A 319 -48.72 -55.73 5.19
N THR A 320 -47.64 -56.10 5.87
CA THR A 320 -46.30 -55.55 5.61
C THR A 320 -45.50 -56.30 4.52
N ALA A 321 -46.11 -57.26 3.84
CA ALA A 321 -45.51 -57.93 2.70
C ALA A 321 -45.81 -57.15 1.41
N LEU A 322 -44.76 -56.75 0.68
CA LEU A 322 -44.87 -56.05 -0.59
C LEU A 322 -44.31 -56.94 -1.71
N PRO A 323 -45.17 -57.61 -2.50
CA PRO A 323 -44.71 -58.34 -3.67
C PRO A 323 -44.19 -57.36 -4.74
N VAL A 324 -43.14 -57.74 -5.47
CA VAL A 324 -42.50 -56.86 -6.46
C VAL A 324 -42.03 -57.62 -7.71
N THR A 325 -41.99 -56.93 -8.84
CA THR A 325 -41.36 -57.36 -10.10
C THR A 325 -40.19 -56.44 -10.42
N TRP A 326 -38.98 -56.98 -10.59
CA TRP A 326 -37.77 -56.19 -10.78
C TRP A 326 -37.69 -55.62 -12.20
N ALA A 327 -37.41 -54.32 -12.31
CA ALA A 327 -37.22 -53.69 -13.62
C ALA A 327 -35.92 -54.16 -14.29
N ALA A 328 -34.83 -54.27 -13.50
CA ALA A 328 -33.57 -54.88 -13.91
C ALA A 328 -32.73 -55.23 -12.67
N GLY A 329 -32.28 -56.48 -12.57
CA GLY A 329 -31.30 -56.95 -11.57
C GLY A 329 -31.79 -56.87 -10.12
N ALA A 330 -32.23 -57.99 -9.56
CA ALA A 330 -32.58 -58.10 -8.14
C ALA A 330 -31.34 -57.95 -7.22
N PRO A 331 -31.47 -57.37 -6.02
CA PRO A 331 -30.42 -57.41 -5.02
C PRO A 331 -30.16 -58.87 -4.59
N ALA A 332 -28.89 -59.24 -4.42
CA ALA A 332 -28.50 -60.59 -3.98
C ALA A 332 -28.96 -60.95 -2.54
N GLY A 333 -29.49 -59.96 -1.81
CA GLY A 333 -29.98 -60.07 -0.44
C GLY A 333 -29.71 -58.79 0.35
N LEU A 334 -30.13 -58.73 1.61
CA LEU A 334 -29.97 -57.52 2.45
C LEU A 334 -28.51 -57.10 2.63
N ALA A 335 -27.58 -58.05 2.69
CA ALA A 335 -26.15 -57.75 2.85
C ALA A 335 -25.57 -56.94 1.66
N ALA A 336 -26.14 -57.09 0.46
CA ALA A 336 -25.75 -56.31 -0.72
C ALA A 336 -26.32 -54.88 -0.72
N LEU A 337 -27.23 -54.59 0.21
CA LEU A 337 -27.78 -53.26 0.44
C LEU A 337 -27.04 -52.52 1.54
N GLY A 338 -26.46 -53.20 2.54
CA GLY A 338 -25.72 -52.55 3.63
C GLY A 338 -26.61 -52.22 4.82
N ARG A 339 -26.24 -51.23 5.63
CA ARG A 339 -26.98 -50.89 6.86
C ARG A 339 -28.26 -50.13 6.52
N THR A 340 -29.33 -50.44 7.27
CA THR A 340 -30.63 -49.77 7.18
C THR A 340 -31.19 -49.75 5.74
N PRO A 341 -31.40 -50.92 5.11
CA PRO A 341 -32.03 -50.98 3.80
C PRO A 341 -33.48 -50.46 3.88
N ILE A 342 -33.90 -49.75 2.85
CA ILE A 342 -35.23 -49.13 2.74
C ILE A 342 -35.83 -49.41 1.37
N VAL A 343 -37.16 -49.29 1.31
CA VAL A 343 -37.94 -49.21 0.08
C VAL A 343 -38.49 -47.79 -0.03
N ARG A 344 -38.33 -47.15 -1.18
CA ARG A 344 -38.78 -45.77 -1.45
C ARG A 344 -39.73 -45.75 -2.63
N ARG A 345 -40.85 -45.03 -2.52
CA ARG A 345 -41.81 -44.83 -3.62
C ARG A 345 -41.35 -43.70 -4.56
N TRP A 346 -41.57 -43.90 -5.86
CA TRP A 346 -41.42 -42.91 -6.90
C TRP A 346 -42.72 -42.86 -7.72
N ASP A 347 -43.13 -41.66 -8.16
CA ASP A 347 -44.39 -41.46 -8.89
C ASP A 347 -44.23 -41.66 -10.40
N GLY A 348 -43.00 -41.47 -10.92
CA GLY A 348 -42.70 -41.59 -12.34
C GLY A 348 -41.74 -42.72 -12.68
N PRO A 349 -41.82 -43.28 -13.91
CA PRO A 349 -40.83 -44.22 -14.41
C PRO A 349 -39.45 -43.56 -14.57
N ALA A 350 -38.40 -44.37 -14.66
CA ALA A 350 -37.06 -43.86 -14.97
C ALA A 350 -37.02 -43.35 -16.41
N GLN A 351 -36.79 -42.04 -16.58
CA GLN A 351 -36.78 -41.33 -17.87
C GLN A 351 -35.39 -40.79 -18.20
N VAL A 352 -35.07 -40.61 -19.48
CA VAL A 352 -33.78 -40.06 -19.91
C VAL A 352 -33.77 -38.54 -19.72
N ALA A 353 -32.78 -38.01 -19.01
CA ALA A 353 -32.57 -36.57 -18.87
C ALA A 353 -32.14 -35.98 -20.23
N ASN A 354 -32.97 -35.10 -20.79
CA ASN A 354 -32.74 -34.53 -22.12
C ASN A 354 -33.13 -33.04 -22.18
N ALA A 355 -32.73 -32.35 -23.26
CA ALA A 355 -32.92 -30.91 -23.43
C ALA A 355 -34.33 -30.50 -23.94
N SER A 356 -35.13 -31.48 -24.36
CA SER A 356 -36.52 -31.27 -24.74
C SER A 356 -37.40 -31.22 -23.48
N PRO A 357 -38.54 -30.49 -23.51
CA PRO A 357 -39.51 -30.53 -22.42
C PRO A 357 -40.04 -31.95 -22.21
N ASP A 358 -40.00 -32.41 -20.96
CA ASP A 358 -40.66 -33.63 -20.50
C ASP A 358 -41.68 -33.29 -19.42
N GLU A 359 -42.93 -33.71 -19.61
CA GLU A 359 -44.03 -33.45 -18.67
C GLU A 359 -43.98 -34.52 -17.58
N LEU A 360 -43.78 -34.11 -16.32
CA LEU A 360 -43.61 -35.05 -15.21
C LEU A 360 -44.90 -35.87 -14.98
N ASP A 361 -46.04 -35.18 -14.92
CA ASP A 361 -47.36 -35.77 -14.73
C ASP A 361 -48.48 -34.91 -15.32
N ASP A 362 -49.73 -35.32 -15.12
CA ASP A 362 -50.91 -34.58 -15.57
C ASP A 362 -51.14 -33.22 -14.85
N ALA A 363 -50.28 -32.85 -13.90
CA ALA A 363 -50.32 -31.55 -13.25
C ALA A 363 -49.79 -30.41 -14.13
N GLY A 364 -49.08 -30.73 -15.22
CA GLY A 364 -48.55 -29.75 -16.19
C GLY A 364 -47.22 -29.14 -15.84
N ILE A 365 -46.40 -29.81 -15.03
CA ILE A 365 -45.01 -29.40 -14.77
C ILE A 365 -44.11 -30.03 -15.84
N GLU A 366 -43.40 -29.19 -16.58
CA GLU A 366 -42.42 -29.62 -17.59
C GLU A 366 -41.00 -29.33 -17.10
N VAL A 367 -40.09 -30.28 -17.30
CA VAL A 367 -38.66 -30.13 -17.00
C VAL A 367 -37.81 -30.23 -18.25
N ARG A 368 -36.67 -29.54 -18.25
CA ARG A 368 -35.65 -29.62 -19.30
C ARG A 368 -34.29 -29.64 -18.67
N PHE A 369 -33.41 -30.50 -19.16
CA PHE A 369 -32.04 -30.62 -18.67
C PHE A 369 -31.04 -29.93 -19.60
N GLY A 370 -30.19 -29.10 -19.03
CA GLY A 370 -29.03 -28.53 -19.70
C GLY A 370 -27.85 -29.50 -19.75
N ALA A 371 -26.77 -29.08 -20.42
CA ALA A 371 -25.51 -29.82 -20.43
C ALA A 371 -24.84 -29.82 -19.05
N GLY A 372 -24.07 -30.87 -18.75
CA GLY A 372 -23.23 -31.00 -17.56
C GLY A 372 -23.00 -32.46 -17.18
N ASP A 373 -22.12 -32.69 -16.20
CA ASP A 373 -21.76 -34.03 -15.75
C ASP A 373 -22.72 -34.47 -14.63
N PHE A 374 -23.72 -35.26 -15.00
CA PHE A 374 -24.67 -35.83 -14.05
C PHE A 374 -24.00 -36.84 -13.11
N ARG A 375 -24.45 -36.86 -11.85
CA ARG A 375 -24.12 -37.88 -10.86
C ARG A 375 -25.39 -38.46 -10.24
N VAL A 376 -25.31 -39.73 -9.84
CA VAL A 376 -26.35 -40.39 -9.05
C VAL A 376 -26.66 -39.55 -7.81
N GLY A 377 -27.95 -39.24 -7.61
CA GLY A 377 -28.42 -38.44 -6.49
C GLY A 377 -28.61 -36.95 -6.77
N ASP A 378 -28.00 -36.40 -7.82
CA ASP A 378 -28.22 -35.00 -8.24
C ASP A 378 -29.72 -34.73 -8.35
N HIS A 379 -30.24 -33.72 -7.65
CA HIS A 379 -31.67 -33.46 -7.59
C HIS A 379 -32.06 -32.00 -7.54
N TRP A 380 -33.29 -31.74 -7.96
CA TRP A 380 -33.95 -30.44 -7.94
C TRP A 380 -35.28 -30.55 -7.20
N LEU A 381 -35.70 -29.45 -6.58
CA LEU A 381 -36.98 -29.34 -5.90
C LEU A 381 -37.85 -28.29 -6.62
N ILE A 382 -39.12 -28.62 -6.83
CA ILE A 382 -40.11 -27.74 -7.47
C ILE A 382 -41.32 -27.64 -6.54
N PRO A 383 -41.40 -26.59 -5.69
CA PRO A 383 -42.58 -26.37 -4.87
C PRO A 383 -43.75 -25.96 -5.75
N ALA A 384 -44.81 -26.77 -5.78
CA ALA A 384 -46.02 -26.53 -6.55
C ALA A 384 -47.17 -26.06 -5.64
N ARG A 385 -47.87 -25.00 -6.05
CA ARG A 385 -48.92 -24.35 -5.26
C ARG A 385 -50.22 -24.28 -6.04
N THR A 386 -51.32 -24.60 -5.37
CA THR A 386 -52.66 -24.59 -5.96
C THR A 386 -53.22 -23.19 -6.14
N VAL A 387 -52.75 -22.24 -5.32
CA VAL A 387 -53.11 -20.83 -5.37
C VAL A 387 -51.89 -19.97 -5.03
N ARG A 388 -51.65 -18.90 -5.81
CA ARG A 388 -50.72 -17.82 -5.43
C ARG A 388 -51.44 -16.48 -5.48
N LEU A 389 -51.69 -15.91 -4.30
CA LEU A 389 -52.20 -14.54 -4.20
C LEU A 389 -51.07 -13.56 -4.53
N VAL A 390 -51.11 -12.99 -5.73
CA VAL A 390 -50.32 -11.81 -6.07
C VAL A 390 -51.14 -10.58 -5.70
N TYR A 391 -50.59 -9.68 -4.88
CA TYR A 391 -51.29 -8.44 -4.50
C TYR A 391 -51.80 -7.70 -5.75
N GLY A 392 -53.12 -7.52 -5.87
CA GLY A 392 -53.76 -6.80 -6.97
C GLY A 392 -54.13 -7.63 -8.20
N VAL A 393 -53.83 -8.93 -8.26
CA VAL A 393 -54.24 -9.83 -9.35
C VAL A 393 -54.82 -11.12 -8.76
N SER A 394 -56.09 -11.38 -9.00
CA SER A 394 -56.73 -12.66 -8.68
C SER A 394 -56.28 -13.72 -9.69
N ALA A 395 -55.02 -14.15 -9.63
CA ALA A 395 -54.61 -15.37 -10.33
C ALA A 395 -55.09 -16.57 -9.51
N LEU A 396 -56.25 -17.11 -9.90
CA LEU A 396 -56.83 -18.36 -9.37
C LEU A 396 -56.16 -19.62 -9.97
N SER A 397 -55.08 -19.48 -10.75
CA SER A 397 -54.35 -20.59 -11.35
C SER A 397 -53.22 -21.08 -10.44
N GLY A 398 -53.04 -22.39 -10.38
CA GLY A 398 -51.90 -22.99 -9.70
C GLY A 398 -50.57 -22.58 -10.34
N THR A 399 -49.50 -22.56 -9.55
CA THR A 399 -48.17 -22.10 -9.96
C THR A 399 -47.06 -23.01 -9.40
N ILE A 400 -45.83 -22.76 -9.80
CA ILE A 400 -44.62 -23.33 -9.20
C ILE A 400 -43.72 -22.21 -8.69
N ASP A 401 -43.07 -22.44 -7.55
CA ASP A 401 -42.06 -21.53 -6.98
C ASP A 401 -40.70 -21.80 -7.67
N TRP A 402 -40.66 -21.73 -9.00
CA TRP A 402 -39.42 -21.81 -9.80
C TRP A 402 -38.94 -20.42 -10.20
N PRO A 403 -37.63 -20.10 -10.07
CA PRO A 403 -37.15 -18.76 -10.43
C PRO A 403 -37.21 -18.46 -11.92
N THR A 404 -37.63 -17.26 -12.29
CA THR A 404 -37.70 -16.78 -13.68
C THR A 404 -36.82 -15.54 -13.90
N ASP A 405 -36.46 -15.26 -15.15
CA ASP A 405 -35.83 -14.00 -15.56
C ASP A 405 -36.86 -12.83 -15.58
N GLY A 406 -36.40 -11.63 -15.94
CA GLY A 406 -37.25 -10.44 -16.04
C GLY A 406 -38.29 -10.49 -17.17
N LEU A 407 -38.22 -11.47 -18.06
CA LEU A 407 -39.18 -11.73 -19.13
C LEU A 407 -40.15 -12.88 -18.78
N GLY A 408 -39.99 -13.51 -17.61
CA GLY A 408 -40.82 -14.63 -17.15
C GLY A 408 -40.33 -16.01 -17.62
N ASN A 409 -39.17 -16.12 -18.26
CA ASN A 409 -38.62 -17.43 -18.66
C ASN A 409 -38.01 -18.14 -17.46
N ALA A 410 -38.20 -19.46 -17.36
CA ALA A 410 -37.61 -20.28 -16.31
C ALA A 410 -36.08 -20.22 -16.34
N LEU A 411 -35.46 -19.91 -15.21
CA LEU A 411 -33.99 -19.90 -15.07
C LEU A 411 -33.46 -21.32 -14.90
N ALA A 412 -32.36 -21.63 -15.59
CA ALA A 412 -31.63 -22.88 -15.40
C ALA A 412 -30.97 -22.89 -14.01
N ARG A 413 -31.19 -23.94 -13.22
CA ARG A 413 -30.66 -24.08 -11.86
C ARG A 413 -29.77 -25.33 -11.75
N PRO A 414 -28.62 -25.25 -11.06
CA PRO A 414 -27.84 -26.43 -10.71
C PRO A 414 -28.62 -27.32 -9.72
N PRO A 415 -28.25 -28.60 -9.55
CA PRO A 415 -28.86 -29.46 -8.55
C PRO A 415 -28.68 -28.87 -7.15
N LEU A 416 -29.69 -29.02 -6.30
CA LEU A 416 -29.67 -28.61 -4.90
C LEU A 416 -28.75 -29.50 -4.05
N GLY A 417 -28.49 -30.73 -4.49
CA GLY A 417 -27.49 -31.60 -3.90
C GLY A 417 -27.53 -33.03 -4.47
N PRO A 418 -26.81 -33.99 -3.87
CA PRO A 418 -25.87 -33.82 -2.75
C PRO A 418 -24.77 -32.79 -3.05
N VAL A 419 -24.53 -31.89 -2.09
CA VAL A 419 -23.42 -30.93 -2.15
C VAL A 419 -22.21 -31.60 -1.53
N HIS A 420 -21.10 -31.56 -2.27
CA HIS A 420 -19.83 -32.17 -1.89
C HIS A 420 -18.78 -31.07 -1.79
N HIS A 421 -18.06 -31.05 -0.67
CA HIS A 421 -16.94 -30.16 -0.39
C HIS A 421 -15.68 -31.01 -0.32
N VAL A 422 -14.61 -30.59 -1.00
CA VAL A 422 -13.41 -31.42 -1.14
C VAL A 422 -12.16 -30.69 -0.66
N ALA A 423 -11.31 -31.39 0.06
CA ALA A 423 -9.98 -30.93 0.45
C ALA A 423 -8.90 -31.97 0.14
N VAL A 424 -7.69 -31.52 -0.15
CA VAL A 424 -6.53 -32.40 -0.32
C VAL A 424 -5.89 -32.67 1.03
N LEU A 425 -5.70 -33.94 1.39
CA LEU A 425 -5.06 -34.37 2.63
C LEU A 425 -3.59 -34.73 2.45
N GLY A 426 -3.17 -35.20 1.27
CA GLY A 426 -1.80 -35.66 1.06
C GLY A 426 -1.58 -36.25 -0.33
N ILE A 427 -0.33 -36.62 -0.61
CA ILE A 427 0.04 -37.39 -1.80
C ILE A 427 0.67 -38.71 -1.36
N LEU A 428 0.03 -39.80 -1.75
CA LEU A 428 0.55 -41.14 -1.54
C LEU A 428 1.23 -41.66 -2.80
N ARG A 429 2.29 -42.45 -2.63
CA ARG A 429 2.94 -43.18 -3.72
C ARG A 429 2.74 -44.66 -3.54
N ARG A 430 2.27 -45.30 -4.62
CA ARG A 430 2.17 -46.75 -4.74
C ARG A 430 3.35 -47.29 -5.54
N THR A 431 3.99 -48.32 -5.00
CA THR A 431 5.00 -49.13 -5.70
C THR A 431 4.69 -50.61 -5.53
N THR A 432 4.90 -51.41 -6.57
CA THR A 432 4.74 -52.86 -6.50
C THR A 432 6.06 -53.49 -6.08
N VAL A 433 6.08 -54.14 -4.92
CA VAL A 433 7.25 -54.86 -4.38
C VAL A 433 6.87 -56.31 -4.13
N GLY A 434 7.56 -57.24 -4.80
CA GLY A 434 7.28 -58.68 -4.65
C GLY A 434 5.85 -59.09 -5.06
N GLY A 435 5.23 -58.37 -5.99
CA GLY A 435 3.87 -58.62 -6.46
C GLY A 435 2.75 -57.99 -5.60
N ALA A 436 3.09 -57.28 -4.52
CA ALA A 436 2.12 -56.59 -3.67
C ALA A 436 2.32 -55.07 -3.71
N GLY A 437 1.23 -54.30 -3.64
CA GLY A 437 1.25 -52.85 -3.54
C GLY A 437 1.76 -52.37 -2.18
N ARG A 438 2.74 -51.46 -2.19
CA ARG A 438 3.31 -50.79 -1.02
C ARG A 438 3.12 -49.28 -1.13
N TRP A 439 2.65 -48.69 -0.05
CA TRP A 439 2.23 -47.29 0.01
C TRP A 439 3.16 -46.48 0.93
N ALA A 440 3.58 -45.33 0.43
CA ALA A 440 4.33 -44.34 1.17
C ALA A 440 3.63 -42.98 1.10
N LEU A 441 3.73 -42.17 2.15
CA LEU A 441 3.34 -40.77 2.11
C LEU A 441 4.50 -39.96 1.55
N ASP A 442 4.32 -39.41 0.34
CA ASP A 442 5.30 -38.51 -0.27
C ASP A 442 5.18 -37.10 0.34
N GLU A 443 3.96 -36.62 0.58
CA GLU A 443 3.68 -35.26 1.06
C GLU A 443 2.38 -35.22 1.90
N ASP A 444 2.38 -34.53 3.04
CA ASP A 444 1.16 -34.22 3.82
C ASP A 444 0.65 -32.84 3.38
N CYS A 445 -0.55 -32.79 2.81
CA CYS A 445 -1.13 -31.55 2.28
C CYS A 445 -2.07 -30.86 3.25
N ARG A 446 -2.25 -31.40 4.46
CA ARG A 446 -3.17 -30.82 5.45
C ARG A 446 -2.67 -29.44 5.86
N ARG A 447 -3.59 -28.48 5.85
CA ARG A 447 -3.31 -27.11 6.30
C ARG A 447 -3.68 -27.03 7.77
N LEU A 448 -2.70 -26.83 8.62
CA LEU A 448 -2.92 -26.71 10.05
C LEU A 448 -2.92 -25.24 10.43
N THR A 449 -3.93 -24.83 11.21
CA THR A 449 -4.06 -23.46 11.69
C THR A 449 -4.01 -23.46 13.22
N PRO A 450 -3.11 -22.67 13.83
CA PRO A 450 -3.18 -22.43 15.26
C PRO A 450 -4.40 -21.54 15.59
N PRO A 451 -4.85 -21.49 16.85
CA PRO A 451 -5.83 -20.49 17.28
C PRO A 451 -5.39 -19.08 16.88
N LEU A 452 -6.35 -18.20 16.57
CA LEU A 452 -6.05 -16.80 16.20
C LEU A 452 -5.23 -16.06 17.28
N THR A 453 -5.36 -16.46 18.54
CA THR A 453 -4.59 -15.91 19.67
C THR A 453 -3.11 -16.30 19.64
N ASP A 454 -2.73 -17.28 18.84
CA ASP A 454 -1.39 -17.88 18.84
C ASP A 454 -0.61 -17.50 17.57
N LEU A 455 -1.18 -16.65 16.70
CA LEU A 455 -0.53 -16.07 15.52
C LEU A 455 0.46 -14.96 15.89
N VAL A 456 1.47 -15.33 16.66
CA VAL A 456 2.59 -14.47 17.03
C VAL A 456 3.69 -14.59 15.98
N THR A 457 4.05 -13.48 15.32
CA THR A 457 5.12 -13.41 14.32
C THR A 457 6.34 -12.68 14.86
N LEU A 458 7.52 -13.07 14.39
CA LEU A 458 8.78 -12.34 14.53
C LEU A 458 9.19 -11.81 13.15
N ASP A 459 9.20 -10.48 13.00
CA ASP A 459 9.48 -9.82 11.71
C ASP A 459 10.73 -8.94 11.81
N LEU A 460 11.49 -8.84 10.70
CA LEU A 460 12.64 -7.93 10.60
C LEU A 460 12.16 -6.49 10.37
N LEU A 461 12.58 -5.56 11.23
CA LEU A 461 12.33 -4.12 11.08
C LEU A 461 13.46 -3.37 10.35
N GLY A 462 14.70 -3.86 10.47
CA GLY A 462 15.86 -3.24 9.84
C GLY A 462 17.20 -3.83 10.27
N GLY A 463 18.27 -3.38 9.62
CA GLY A 463 19.65 -3.74 9.93
C GLY A 463 20.27 -4.85 9.06
N ASP A 464 19.57 -5.34 8.04
CA ASP A 464 20.10 -6.31 7.07
C ASP A 464 20.85 -5.66 5.90
N GLY A 465 21.83 -6.39 5.35
CA GLY A 465 22.62 -5.98 4.18
C GLY A 465 23.68 -4.93 4.46
N GLN A 466 23.91 -4.58 5.73
CA GLN A 466 24.84 -3.54 6.14
C GLN A 466 26.31 -3.96 5.94
N GLN A 467 27.20 -2.97 5.88
CA GLN A 467 28.63 -3.19 5.80
C GLN A 467 29.40 -2.43 6.90
N ALA A 468 30.49 -3.01 7.40
CA ALA A 468 31.39 -2.34 8.34
C ALA A 468 32.86 -2.72 8.10
N PRO A 469 33.82 -1.87 8.49
CA PRO A 469 35.23 -2.24 8.47
C PRO A 469 35.55 -3.46 9.34
N PRO A 470 36.70 -4.15 9.11
CA PRO A 470 37.14 -5.24 9.96
C PRO A 470 37.23 -4.85 11.44
N GLY A 471 36.55 -5.60 12.31
CA GLY A 471 36.59 -5.37 13.75
C GLY A 471 35.78 -4.17 14.23
N GLN A 472 34.89 -3.63 13.40
CA GLN A 472 33.96 -2.55 13.75
C GLN A 472 32.51 -3.06 13.77
N PRO A 473 31.63 -2.47 14.60
CA PRO A 473 30.21 -2.80 14.59
C PRO A 473 29.52 -2.34 13.31
N LEU A 474 28.42 -3.02 12.98
CA LEU A 474 27.50 -2.52 11.98
C LEU A 474 27.01 -1.12 12.40
N PRO A 475 26.90 -0.17 11.44
CA PRO A 475 26.49 1.21 11.73
C PRO A 475 25.15 1.30 12.45
N GLU A 476 24.16 0.54 11.99
CA GLU A 476 22.82 0.46 12.58
C GLU A 476 22.62 -0.87 13.33
N PRO A 477 21.84 -0.87 14.43
CA PRO A 477 21.44 -2.11 15.08
C PRO A 477 20.51 -2.94 14.19
N VAL A 478 20.55 -4.25 14.40
CA VAL A 478 19.59 -5.21 13.86
C VAL A 478 18.33 -5.17 14.71
N ARG A 479 17.19 -4.91 14.07
CA ARG A 479 15.92 -4.65 14.76
C ARG A 479 14.86 -5.63 14.31
N VAL A 480 14.15 -6.21 15.27
CA VAL A 480 13.04 -7.14 15.03
C VAL A 480 11.81 -6.73 15.83
N VAL A 481 10.63 -7.18 15.42
CA VAL A 481 9.38 -6.94 16.12
C VAL A 481 8.62 -8.25 16.33
N VAL A 482 8.02 -8.41 17.52
CA VAL A 482 7.10 -9.49 17.81
C VAL A 482 5.67 -8.97 17.84
N ARG A 483 4.79 -9.57 17.04
CA ARG A 483 3.40 -9.13 16.90
C ARG A 483 2.43 -10.29 16.97
N ASN A 484 1.28 -10.10 17.61
CA ASN A 484 0.15 -11.02 17.55
C ASN A 484 -0.96 -10.39 16.71
N GLY A 485 -1.18 -10.89 15.49
CA GLY A 485 -2.16 -10.30 14.57
C GLY A 485 -1.99 -8.79 14.35
N GLY A 486 -0.74 -8.31 14.33
CA GLY A 486 -0.40 -6.89 14.21
C GLY A 486 -0.29 -6.12 15.53
N ARG A 487 -0.70 -6.68 16.68
CA ARG A 487 -0.54 -6.04 17.99
C ARG A 487 0.85 -6.31 18.58
N PRO A 488 1.56 -5.29 19.08
CA PRO A 488 2.81 -5.47 19.81
C PRO A 488 2.71 -6.49 20.94
N VAL A 489 3.67 -7.41 21.02
CA VAL A 489 3.81 -8.32 22.17
C VAL A 489 4.94 -7.79 23.05
N HIS A 490 4.62 -7.31 24.25
CA HIS A 490 5.59 -6.85 25.23
C HIS A 490 6.23 -8.02 25.99
N ARG A 491 7.53 -7.93 26.30
CA ARG A 491 8.32 -8.95 27.02
C ARG A 491 8.44 -10.31 26.32
N ALA A 492 8.16 -10.39 25.02
CA ALA A 492 8.49 -11.57 24.24
C ALA A 492 10.01 -11.76 24.21
N ARG A 493 10.47 -12.98 24.47
CA ARG A 493 11.90 -13.32 24.51
C ARG A 493 12.38 -13.66 23.10
N VAL A 494 13.47 -13.05 22.65
CA VAL A 494 14.10 -13.33 21.36
C VAL A 494 15.59 -13.60 21.57
N ARG A 495 16.07 -14.72 21.03
CA ARG A 495 17.49 -15.08 20.98
C ARG A 495 18.10 -14.59 19.67
N PHE A 496 19.17 -13.83 19.78
CA PHE A 496 20.02 -13.46 18.66
C PHE A 496 21.29 -14.30 18.71
N THR A 497 21.70 -14.86 17.57
CA THR A 497 22.90 -15.70 17.44
C THR A 497 23.70 -15.27 16.21
N ALA A 498 24.89 -14.72 16.43
CA ALA A 498 25.84 -14.39 15.38
C ALA A 498 26.67 -15.63 15.03
N VAL A 499 26.79 -15.96 13.73
CA VAL A 499 27.70 -17.02 13.27
C VAL A 499 29.15 -16.66 13.60
N ASP A 500 29.52 -15.38 13.44
CA ASP A 500 30.79 -14.81 13.86
C ASP A 500 30.55 -13.37 14.37
N GLY A 501 31.39 -12.91 15.30
CA GLY A 501 31.29 -11.57 15.90
C GLY A 501 30.64 -11.58 17.28
N HIS A 502 30.32 -10.39 17.78
CA HIS A 502 29.83 -10.20 19.15
C HIS A 502 28.57 -9.31 19.17
N LEU A 503 27.66 -9.58 20.09
CA LEU A 503 26.34 -8.95 20.17
C LEU A 503 26.15 -8.22 21.50
N ALA A 504 25.58 -7.01 21.45
CA ALA A 504 25.21 -6.26 22.65
C ALA A 504 23.97 -5.37 22.39
N THR A 505 23.29 -4.96 23.46
CA THR A 505 22.25 -3.92 23.38
C THR A 505 22.83 -2.52 23.25
N GLY A 506 24.05 -2.31 23.75
CA GLY A 506 24.86 -1.10 23.58
C GLY A 506 26.00 -1.30 22.58
N VAL A 507 27.08 -0.53 22.71
CA VAL A 507 28.27 -0.67 21.85
C VAL A 507 28.93 -2.04 22.11
N PRO A 508 28.97 -2.94 21.12
CA PRO A 508 29.52 -4.28 21.30
C PRO A 508 31.04 -4.24 21.31
N SER A 509 31.63 -5.14 22.09
CA SER A 509 33.06 -5.31 22.30
C SER A 509 33.48 -6.77 22.05
N ALA A 510 34.79 -7.02 21.93
CA ALA A 510 35.30 -8.38 21.78
C ALA A 510 35.09 -9.28 23.03
N ALA A 511 34.64 -8.71 24.14
CA ALA A 511 34.30 -9.46 25.37
C ALA A 511 32.84 -9.95 25.38
N ASP A 512 31.99 -9.43 24.50
CA ASP A 512 30.56 -9.76 24.47
C ASP A 512 30.31 -11.15 23.86
N ALA A 513 29.14 -11.71 24.12
CA ALA A 513 28.80 -13.04 23.61
C ALA A 513 28.39 -12.98 22.13
N ALA A 514 28.64 -14.07 21.40
CA ALA A 514 28.07 -14.26 20.06
C ALA A 514 26.54 -14.56 20.10
N GLN A 515 25.98 -14.77 21.29
CA GLN A 515 24.56 -15.05 21.51
C GLN A 515 24.01 -14.24 22.68
N VAL A 516 22.86 -13.59 22.48
CA VAL A 516 22.14 -12.85 23.54
C VAL A 516 20.65 -13.15 23.49
N VAL A 517 19.97 -13.12 24.65
CA VAL A 517 18.50 -13.23 24.74
C VAL A 517 17.96 -11.93 25.29
N LEU A 518 17.06 -11.30 24.54
CA LEU A 518 16.51 -9.98 24.83
C LEU A 518 14.98 -10.05 24.87
N GLN A 519 14.36 -9.05 25.48
CA GLN A 519 12.90 -8.93 25.62
C GLN A 519 12.38 -7.72 24.85
N THR A 520 11.23 -7.88 24.20
CA THR A 520 10.57 -6.80 23.48
C THR A 520 10.07 -5.70 24.42
N ASP A 521 10.16 -4.46 23.93
CA ASP A 521 9.60 -3.29 24.59
C ASP A 521 8.06 -3.20 24.46
N ALA A 522 7.45 -2.10 24.94
CA ALA A 522 6.01 -1.88 24.86
C ALA A 522 5.48 -1.77 23.41
N ARG A 523 6.36 -1.50 22.43
CA ARG A 523 6.06 -1.48 20.99
C ARG A 523 6.33 -2.83 20.33
N GLY A 524 6.72 -3.84 21.10
CA GLY A 524 7.02 -5.18 20.61
C GLY A 524 8.37 -5.27 19.92
N GLN A 525 9.25 -4.27 20.05
CA GLN A 525 10.50 -4.16 19.30
C GLN A 525 11.71 -4.57 20.14
N ILE A 526 12.75 -5.10 19.48
CA ILE A 526 14.06 -5.39 20.07
C ILE A 526 15.15 -5.00 19.08
N ASP A 527 16.18 -4.35 19.60
CA ASP A 527 17.37 -3.96 18.87
C ASP A 527 18.62 -4.66 19.43
N VAL A 528 19.52 -5.09 18.55
CA VAL A 528 20.84 -5.63 18.91
C VAL A 528 21.93 -5.05 17.99
N ARG A 529 23.04 -4.60 18.56
CA ARG A 529 24.22 -4.19 17.79
C ARG A 529 25.15 -5.38 17.58
N TRP A 530 25.77 -5.43 16.41
CA TRP A 530 26.60 -6.55 15.98
C TRP A 530 28.00 -6.09 15.58
N LEU A 531 29.00 -6.53 16.34
CA LEU A 531 30.42 -6.38 16.05
C LEU A 531 30.87 -7.43 15.03
N LEU A 532 31.30 -7.01 13.84
CA LEU A 532 31.85 -7.93 12.86
C LEU A 532 33.29 -8.35 13.25
N PRO A 533 33.69 -9.60 13.02
CA PRO A 533 35.04 -10.05 13.30
C PRO A 533 36.07 -9.34 12.40
N SER A 534 37.29 -9.16 12.92
CA SER A 534 38.40 -8.57 12.17
C SER A 534 38.96 -9.48 11.06
N THR A 535 38.62 -10.78 11.05
CA THR A 535 39.12 -11.78 10.08
C THR A 535 38.02 -12.77 9.63
N GLY A 536 38.29 -13.55 8.57
CA GLY A 536 37.40 -14.60 8.03
C GLY A 536 36.58 -14.19 6.79
N PRO A 537 35.55 -14.93 6.33
CA PRO A 537 34.74 -14.54 5.17
C PRO A 537 34.10 -13.14 5.25
N ALA A 538 33.87 -12.53 4.08
CA ALA A 538 33.35 -11.15 3.99
C ALA A 538 31.88 -11.02 4.40
N THR A 539 31.02 -12.00 4.11
CA THR A 539 29.61 -11.96 4.51
C THR A 539 29.35 -12.88 5.70
N ARG A 540 28.63 -12.35 6.70
CA ARG A 540 28.26 -13.03 7.94
C ARG A 540 26.75 -13.07 8.09
N VAL A 541 26.28 -13.98 8.94
CA VAL A 541 24.86 -14.13 9.27
C VAL A 541 24.65 -14.00 10.77
N LEU A 542 23.63 -13.24 11.13
CA LEU A 542 23.00 -13.17 12.44
C LEU A 542 21.59 -13.76 12.31
N THR A 543 21.20 -14.63 13.24
CA THR A 543 19.83 -15.15 13.31
C THR A 543 19.11 -14.59 14.53
N ALA A 544 17.80 -14.35 14.40
CA ALA A 544 16.91 -14.01 15.50
C ALA A 544 15.76 -15.01 15.56
N VAL A 545 15.45 -15.53 16.74
CA VAL A 545 14.36 -16.50 16.96
C VAL A 545 13.63 -16.23 18.27
N ARG A 546 12.29 -16.26 18.24
CA ARG A 546 11.47 -16.11 19.45
C ARG A 546 11.52 -17.38 20.29
N LEU A 547 11.51 -17.21 21.61
CA LEU A 547 11.55 -18.29 22.58
C LEU A 547 10.24 -18.39 23.37
N ASP A 548 9.94 -19.59 23.85
CA ASP A 548 8.91 -19.82 24.86
C ASP A 548 9.47 -19.63 26.29
N ASP A 549 8.64 -19.92 27.29
CA ASP A 549 9.01 -19.82 28.71
C ASP A 549 10.06 -20.87 29.12
N ALA A 550 10.24 -21.93 28.33
CA ALA A 550 11.25 -22.98 28.52
C ALA A 550 12.53 -22.75 27.70
N ASP A 551 12.70 -21.57 27.09
CA ASP A 551 13.83 -21.23 26.22
C ASP A 551 13.93 -22.04 24.92
N ALA A 552 12.84 -22.71 24.51
CA ALA A 552 12.75 -23.42 23.25
C ALA A 552 12.37 -22.45 22.10
N PRO A 553 12.98 -22.58 20.91
CA PRO A 553 12.61 -21.78 19.74
C PRO A 553 11.16 -22.09 19.29
N VAL A 554 10.36 -21.06 19.04
CA VAL A 554 8.93 -21.19 18.68
C VAL A 554 8.64 -20.80 17.23
N ASP A 555 9.42 -19.88 16.67
CA ASP A 555 9.21 -19.33 15.32
C ASP A 555 10.33 -19.75 14.36
N ALA A 556 10.09 -19.54 13.05
CA ALA A 556 11.16 -19.61 12.06
C ALA A 556 12.24 -18.53 12.33
N GLU A 557 13.49 -18.85 12.02
CA GLU A 557 14.61 -17.93 12.21
C GLU A 557 14.54 -16.75 11.21
N VAL A 558 14.59 -15.52 11.72
CA VAL A 558 14.86 -14.33 10.91
C VAL A 558 16.37 -14.25 10.68
N ARG A 559 16.79 -14.15 9.42
CA ARG A 559 18.21 -14.08 9.04
C ARG A 559 18.59 -12.68 8.59
N VAL A 560 19.74 -12.22 9.07
CA VAL A 560 20.29 -10.89 8.81
C VAL A 560 21.74 -11.04 8.39
N THR A 561 22.14 -10.32 7.36
CA THR A 561 23.46 -10.34 6.74
C THR A 561 24.25 -9.08 7.05
N GLY A 562 25.52 -9.26 7.41
CA GLY A 562 26.48 -8.18 7.61
C GLY A 562 27.72 -8.45 6.78
N ARG A 563 28.24 -7.44 6.08
CA ARG A 563 29.41 -7.57 5.21
C ARG A 563 30.61 -6.80 5.77
N ARG A 564 31.77 -7.44 5.81
CA ARG A 564 33.04 -6.77 6.07
C ARG A 564 33.53 -6.12 4.78
N ASP A 565 33.77 -4.82 4.81
CA ASP A 565 34.38 -4.09 3.69
C ASP A 565 35.86 -3.82 3.95
N GLU A 566 36.72 -4.29 3.05
CA GLU A 566 38.17 -4.09 3.08
C GLU A 566 38.63 -2.90 2.21
N SER A 567 37.71 -2.30 1.44
CA SER A 567 38.01 -1.22 0.49
C SER A 567 37.93 0.20 1.05
N GLY A 568 37.40 0.36 2.27
CA GLY A 568 37.21 1.68 2.91
C GLY A 568 36.06 2.49 2.30
N THR A 569 35.14 1.82 1.61
CA THR A 569 33.94 2.40 0.97
C THR A 569 32.72 2.12 1.83
N VAL A 570 32.05 3.16 2.29
CA VAL A 570 30.86 3.04 3.14
C VAL A 570 29.62 3.39 2.34
N CYS A 571 28.65 2.47 2.27
CA CYS A 571 27.35 2.68 1.64
C CYS A 571 26.23 2.48 2.66
N LEU A 572 25.44 3.51 2.93
CA LEU A 572 24.42 3.50 4.00
C LEU A 572 23.06 3.99 3.49
N VAL A 573 22.00 3.38 4.01
CA VAL A 573 20.63 3.90 3.93
C VAL A 573 20.22 4.31 5.34
N VAL A 574 19.90 5.59 5.55
CA VAL A 574 19.77 6.17 6.89
C VAL A 574 18.40 6.83 7.04
N ARG A 575 17.78 6.60 8.21
CA ARG A 575 16.41 7.05 8.54
C ARG A 575 16.42 8.23 9.52
N PRO A 576 15.35 9.06 9.57
CA PRO A 576 15.33 10.31 10.34
C PRO A 576 15.57 10.18 11.83
N GLU A 577 15.38 8.99 12.40
CA GLU A 577 15.68 8.74 13.82
C GLU A 577 17.17 8.66 14.13
N THR A 578 18.04 8.67 13.10
CA THR A 578 19.49 8.57 13.24
C THR A 578 20.08 9.95 13.56
N ASP A 579 21.00 10.00 14.52
CA ASP A 579 21.79 11.20 14.79
C ASP A 579 22.78 11.44 13.64
N LEU A 580 22.39 12.33 12.72
CA LEU A 580 23.18 12.64 11.53
C LEU A 580 24.49 13.35 11.87
N VAL A 581 24.54 14.11 12.97
CA VAL A 581 25.75 14.82 13.43
C VAL A 581 26.78 13.80 13.87
N GLN A 582 26.38 12.87 14.75
CA GLN A 582 27.27 11.81 15.21
C GLN A 582 27.71 10.90 14.07
N LEU A 583 26.79 10.54 13.16
CA LEU A 583 27.11 9.71 12.01
C LEU A 583 28.19 10.34 11.11
N PHE A 584 28.10 11.65 10.82
CA PHE A 584 29.10 12.33 9.99
C PHE A 584 30.46 12.44 10.69
N ALA A 585 30.46 12.61 12.01
CA ALA A 585 31.67 12.58 12.81
C ALA A 585 32.36 11.21 12.74
N ASP A 586 31.60 10.12 12.90
CA ASP A 586 32.10 8.74 12.87
C ASP A 586 32.63 8.32 11.48
N LEU A 587 32.09 8.91 10.42
CA LEU A 587 32.47 8.63 9.03
C LEU A 587 33.57 9.55 8.49
N SER A 588 34.02 10.54 9.27
CA SER A 588 35.11 11.41 8.84
C SER A 588 36.42 10.62 8.69
N GLY A 589 37.10 10.78 7.55
CA GLY A 589 38.34 10.06 7.21
C GLY A 589 38.18 8.72 6.49
N VAL A 590 36.97 8.28 6.17
CA VAL A 590 36.77 7.13 5.26
C VAL A 590 37.23 7.46 3.83
N THR A 591 37.51 6.44 3.01
CA THR A 591 38.01 6.68 1.64
C THR A 591 36.89 7.19 0.73
N ALA A 592 35.73 6.53 0.74
CA ALA A 592 34.57 6.92 -0.05
C ALA A 592 33.27 6.68 0.73
N LEU A 593 32.29 7.57 0.55
CA LEU A 593 30.98 7.51 1.20
C LEU A 593 29.85 7.69 0.18
N ALA A 594 28.88 6.77 0.22
CA ALA A 594 27.58 6.91 -0.45
C ALA A 594 26.46 6.80 0.59
N LEU A 595 25.73 7.90 0.79
CA LEU A 595 24.71 8.05 1.82
C LEU A 595 23.34 8.28 1.18
N CYS A 596 22.40 7.36 1.42
CA CYS A 596 21.00 7.47 1.00
C CYS A 596 20.12 7.84 2.20
N LEU A 597 19.62 9.06 2.24
CA LEU A 597 18.70 9.52 3.27
C LEU A 597 17.26 9.17 2.88
N THR A 598 16.52 8.50 3.75
CA THR A 598 15.10 8.20 3.49
C THR A 598 14.23 9.45 3.61
N ALA A 599 12.97 9.35 3.18
CA ALA A 599 11.98 10.38 3.43
C ALA A 599 11.77 10.61 4.94
N GLY A 600 11.54 11.86 5.33
CA GLY A 600 11.28 12.31 6.69
C GLY A 600 12.00 13.62 7.02
N GLU A 601 11.70 14.14 8.22
CA GLU A 601 12.27 15.37 8.75
C GLU A 601 13.40 15.07 9.75
N TRP A 602 14.54 15.72 9.57
CA TRP A 602 15.76 15.56 10.35
C TRP A 602 16.06 16.88 11.05
N THR A 603 15.99 16.93 12.38
CA THR A 603 16.27 18.14 13.15
C THR A 603 17.67 18.09 13.75
N LEU A 604 18.48 19.12 13.48
CA LEU A 604 19.86 19.22 13.91
C LEU A 604 20.03 20.44 14.83
N SER A 605 20.61 20.24 16.02
CA SER A 605 20.99 21.34 16.91
C SER A 605 22.30 22.00 16.50
N GLU A 606 23.14 21.28 15.77
CA GLU A 606 24.44 21.73 15.26
C GLU A 606 24.70 21.15 13.85
N PRO A 607 25.62 21.72 13.05
CA PRO A 607 25.86 21.25 11.70
C PRO A 607 26.38 19.81 11.66
N ALA A 608 25.88 18.98 10.74
CA ALA A 608 26.49 17.69 10.45
C ALA A 608 27.74 17.92 9.57
N VAL A 609 28.92 17.71 10.15
CA VAL A 609 30.22 18.00 9.50
C VAL A 609 30.91 16.71 9.07
N LEU A 610 31.16 16.57 7.77
CA LEU A 610 31.96 15.50 7.20
C LEU A 610 33.31 16.04 6.70
N SER A 611 34.41 15.42 7.14
CA SER A 611 35.75 15.86 6.77
C SER A 611 36.67 14.74 6.28
N GLY A 612 37.58 15.08 5.35
CA GLY A 612 38.69 14.23 4.93
C GLY A 612 38.32 13.03 4.05
N VAL A 613 37.15 13.05 3.38
CA VAL A 613 36.67 11.94 2.54
C VAL A 613 37.01 12.22 1.06
N SER A 614 37.56 11.24 0.35
CA SER A 614 38.00 11.46 -1.04
C SER A 614 36.82 11.61 -2.00
N CYS A 615 35.73 10.87 -1.80
CA CYS A 615 34.53 10.92 -2.63
C CYS A 615 33.27 10.81 -1.76
N VAL A 616 32.38 11.79 -1.85
CA VAL A 616 31.14 11.85 -1.08
C VAL A 616 29.95 11.96 -2.02
N LEU A 617 28.98 11.06 -1.89
CA LEU A 617 27.66 11.15 -2.49
C LEU A 617 26.59 11.14 -1.39
N VAL A 618 25.80 12.21 -1.31
CA VAL A 618 24.60 12.27 -0.46
C VAL A 618 23.37 12.42 -1.35
N THR A 619 22.43 11.48 -1.23
CA THR A 619 21.20 11.45 -2.01
C THR A 619 19.99 11.31 -1.09
N GLY A 620 18.94 12.09 -1.30
CA GLY A 620 17.65 11.93 -0.63
C GLY A 620 16.53 11.48 -1.57
N VAL A 621 15.29 11.77 -1.18
CA VAL A 621 14.06 11.50 -1.96
C VAL A 621 13.34 12.81 -2.33
N GLY A 622 14.10 13.82 -2.75
CA GLY A 622 13.62 15.15 -3.09
C GLY A 622 13.16 15.94 -1.86
N SER A 623 12.06 16.68 -1.99
CA SER A 623 11.48 17.49 -0.89
C SER A 623 10.98 16.65 0.30
N ALA A 624 10.83 15.33 0.13
CA ALA A 624 10.44 14.43 1.20
C ALA A 624 11.58 14.19 2.21
N THR A 625 12.85 14.45 1.85
CA THR A 625 13.98 14.43 2.78
C THR A 625 14.28 15.87 3.20
N ARG A 626 13.84 16.27 4.40
CA ARG A 626 13.95 17.64 4.91
C ARG A 626 14.89 17.70 6.12
N ILE A 627 15.98 18.45 6.02
CA ILE A 627 16.97 18.60 7.09
C ILE A 627 16.90 20.03 7.63
N LEU A 628 16.52 20.18 8.89
CA LEU A 628 16.31 21.45 9.57
C LEU A 628 17.40 21.66 10.62
N SER A 629 18.23 22.68 10.43
CA SER A 629 19.30 23.02 11.37
C SER A 629 18.97 24.28 12.16
N ALA A 630 19.18 24.21 13.48
CA ALA A 630 19.16 25.38 14.36
C ALA A 630 20.47 26.21 14.27
N ALA A 631 21.46 25.74 13.53
CA ALA A 631 22.73 26.42 13.27
C ALA A 631 22.77 27.02 11.84
N GLU A 632 23.85 27.75 11.53
CA GLU A 632 24.07 28.41 10.23
C GLU A 632 24.23 27.44 9.05
N SER A 633 24.57 26.18 9.32
CA SER A 633 24.69 25.13 8.32
C SER A 633 23.94 23.88 8.77
N ALA A 634 23.27 23.21 7.85
CA ALA A 634 22.71 21.88 8.07
C ALA A 634 23.74 20.81 7.73
N LEU A 635 24.29 20.87 6.52
CA LEU A 635 25.32 19.96 6.03
C LEU A 635 26.59 20.74 5.71
N ARG A 636 27.72 20.31 6.28
CA ARG A 636 29.04 20.89 6.00
C ARG A 636 30.02 19.82 5.54
N PHE A 637 30.64 20.06 4.40
CA PHE A 637 31.71 19.22 3.85
C PHE A 637 33.01 20.01 3.84
N THR A 638 34.08 19.47 4.42
CA THR A 638 35.36 20.19 4.56
C THR A 638 36.53 19.28 4.23
N ASP A 639 37.48 19.77 3.43
CA ASP A 639 38.68 19.02 3.03
C ASP A 639 38.35 17.67 2.34
N CYS A 640 37.26 17.64 1.56
CA CYS A 640 36.84 16.47 0.78
C CYS A 640 37.39 16.54 -0.66
N GLY A 641 37.61 15.39 -1.31
CA GLY A 641 38.11 15.37 -2.71
C GLY A 641 37.03 15.79 -3.71
N GLU A 642 35.92 15.06 -3.70
CA GLU A 642 34.72 15.30 -4.51
C GLU A 642 33.46 15.22 -3.63
N VAL A 643 32.54 16.18 -3.80
CA VAL A 643 31.27 16.24 -3.07
C VAL A 643 30.11 16.36 -4.05
N GLN A 644 29.20 15.38 -3.99
CA GLN A 644 27.94 15.38 -4.71
C GLN A 644 26.76 15.34 -3.72
N VAL A 645 25.87 16.32 -3.81
CA VAL A 645 24.65 16.39 -3.00
C VAL A 645 23.44 16.55 -3.91
N ARG A 646 22.45 15.68 -3.75
CA ARG A 646 21.27 15.70 -4.61
C ARG A 646 19.97 15.25 -3.94
N ASP A 647 18.86 15.68 -4.53
CA ASP A 647 17.52 15.19 -4.22
C ASP A 647 17.15 15.34 -2.74
N LEU A 648 17.35 16.51 -2.13
CA LEU A 648 17.02 16.76 -0.72
C LEU A 648 16.72 18.23 -0.42
N SER A 649 16.17 18.51 0.75
CA SER A 649 15.94 19.85 1.29
C SER A 649 16.76 20.11 2.55
N VAL A 650 17.40 21.28 2.64
CA VAL A 650 18.13 21.77 3.81
C VAL A 650 17.62 23.14 4.22
N ALA A 651 17.47 23.38 5.52
CA ALA A 651 17.15 24.68 6.08
C ALA A 651 18.10 25.01 7.24
N ALA A 652 18.50 26.28 7.35
CA ALA A 652 19.41 26.75 8.40
C ALA A 652 19.03 28.14 8.93
N VAL A 653 19.48 28.45 10.14
CA VAL A 653 19.26 29.73 10.80
C VAL A 653 20.53 30.59 10.69
N PRO A 654 20.46 31.84 10.20
CA PRO A 654 21.64 32.70 10.12
C PRO A 654 22.31 32.90 11.48
N ALA A 655 23.64 32.82 11.50
CA ALA A 655 24.45 33.11 12.69
C ALA A 655 25.63 34.02 12.31
N GLU A 656 26.10 34.84 13.26
CA GLU A 656 27.28 35.65 13.06
C GLU A 656 28.55 34.80 13.11
N ASN A 657 29.31 34.79 12.02
CA ASN A 657 30.61 34.13 11.91
C ASN A 657 31.59 34.99 11.10
N ASP A 658 32.88 34.67 11.19
CA ASP A 658 33.94 35.35 10.42
C ASP A 658 33.75 35.26 8.90
N GLN A 659 32.98 34.26 8.44
CA GLN A 659 32.67 34.02 7.05
C GLN A 659 31.19 33.67 6.87
N ARG A 660 30.63 34.02 5.71
CA ARG A 660 29.24 33.69 5.33
C ARG A 660 29.14 32.22 4.91
N ASN A 661 28.34 31.41 5.61
CA ASN A 661 28.23 29.98 5.31
C ASN A 661 26.85 29.64 4.74
N GLY A 662 26.77 28.49 4.07
CA GLY A 662 25.54 27.98 3.47
C GLY A 662 24.73 27.13 4.44
N ALA A 663 23.41 27.05 4.24
CA ALA A 663 22.61 25.93 4.74
C ALA A 663 23.18 24.59 4.23
N LEU A 664 23.63 24.57 2.98
CA LEU A 664 24.58 23.61 2.43
C LEU A 664 25.94 24.29 2.21
N ASP A 665 26.96 23.83 2.93
CA ASP A 665 28.28 24.47 2.99
C ASP A 665 29.40 23.50 2.56
N VAL A 666 30.06 23.79 1.44
CA VAL A 666 31.15 22.97 0.90
C VAL A 666 32.44 23.77 0.86
N ARG A 667 33.47 23.29 1.57
CA ARG A 667 34.75 23.98 1.75
C ARG A 667 35.93 23.11 1.34
N HIS A 668 36.94 23.76 0.79
CA HIS A 668 38.26 23.17 0.46
C HIS A 668 38.14 21.87 -0.34
N THR A 669 37.24 21.85 -1.32
CA THR A 669 36.93 20.67 -2.12
C THR A 669 37.38 20.86 -3.57
N GLY A 670 37.84 19.78 -4.22
CA GLY A 670 38.28 19.83 -5.62
C GLY A 670 37.11 19.95 -6.61
N LEU A 671 36.14 19.03 -6.50
CA LEU A 671 34.98 18.95 -7.38
C LEU A 671 33.68 19.01 -6.56
N VAL A 672 32.76 19.89 -6.96
CA VAL A 672 31.47 20.06 -6.27
C VAL A 672 30.33 19.99 -7.29
N LEU A 673 29.34 19.14 -7.00
CA LEU A 673 28.07 19.06 -7.73
C LEU A 673 26.91 19.13 -6.73
N VAL A 674 26.11 20.18 -6.84
CA VAL A 674 24.84 20.32 -6.13
C VAL A 674 23.72 20.32 -7.16
N GLU A 675 22.79 19.37 -7.05
CA GLU A 675 21.75 19.13 -8.06
C GLU A 675 20.40 18.82 -7.42
N ARG A 676 19.32 19.50 -7.83
CA ARG A 676 17.96 19.25 -7.29
C ARG A 676 17.91 19.34 -5.75
N VAL A 677 18.60 20.34 -5.20
CA VAL A 677 18.58 20.66 -3.77
C VAL A 677 17.68 21.87 -3.54
N HIS A 678 16.84 21.79 -2.51
CA HIS A 678 16.09 22.94 -1.99
C HIS A 678 16.78 23.46 -0.72
N ALA A 679 17.41 24.64 -0.80
CA ALA A 679 18.11 25.26 0.32
C ALA A 679 17.34 26.47 0.85
N GLU A 680 17.05 26.51 2.15
CA GLU A 680 16.37 27.60 2.86
C GLU A 680 17.32 28.22 3.89
N VAL A 681 17.39 29.55 3.95
CA VAL A 681 18.11 30.27 5.01
C VAL A 681 17.23 31.39 5.56
N GLY A 682 17.17 31.50 6.88
CA GLY A 682 16.32 32.47 7.57
C GLY A 682 16.75 33.94 7.44
N ASP A 683 16.01 34.82 8.11
CA ASP A 683 16.18 36.27 8.11
C ASP A 683 17.29 36.75 9.07
N ALA A 684 18.04 37.80 8.72
CA ALA A 684 18.96 38.46 9.66
C ALA A 684 19.15 39.97 9.35
N PRO A 685 19.55 40.80 10.35
CA PRO A 685 19.76 42.24 10.16
C PRO A 685 20.99 42.59 9.30
N ALA A 686 21.79 41.60 8.87
CA ALA A 686 22.95 41.75 8.00
C ALA A 686 23.16 40.50 7.14
N ALA A 687 23.99 40.64 6.08
CA ALA A 687 24.36 39.51 5.22
C ALA A 687 25.39 38.63 5.92
N VAL A 688 24.92 37.62 6.65
CA VAL A 688 25.76 36.75 7.49
C VAL A 688 25.75 35.29 7.03
N ALA A 689 24.75 34.87 6.26
CA ALA A 689 24.59 33.51 5.77
C ALA A 689 24.16 33.47 4.29
N SER A 690 24.09 32.25 3.75
CA SER A 690 23.60 31.96 2.41
C SER A 690 22.82 30.65 2.35
N GLY A 691 22.12 30.39 1.25
CA GLY A 691 21.49 29.10 1.01
C GLY A 691 22.52 28.01 0.66
N ILE A 692 23.31 28.25 -0.38
CA ILE A 692 24.37 27.34 -0.82
C ILE A 692 25.70 28.09 -0.88
N THR A 693 26.72 27.60 -0.16
CA THR A 693 28.10 28.10 -0.24
C THR A 693 29.02 27.02 -0.80
N VAL A 694 29.85 27.41 -1.78
CA VAL A 694 31.00 26.64 -2.26
C VAL A 694 32.23 27.52 -2.17
N ARG A 695 33.24 27.10 -1.38
CA ARG A 695 34.43 27.92 -1.08
C ARG A 695 35.73 27.11 -1.29
N GLY A 696 36.67 27.69 -2.03
CA GLY A 696 38.06 27.21 -2.13
C GLY A 696 38.89 27.50 -0.88
N ASP A 697 40.10 26.96 -0.78
CA ASP A 697 40.99 27.28 0.35
C ASP A 697 41.67 28.64 0.09
N ASP A 698 41.32 29.63 0.89
CA ASP A 698 41.77 31.02 0.82
C ASP A 698 43.08 31.28 1.60
N ARG A 699 43.63 30.25 2.26
CA ARG A 699 44.91 30.32 2.97
C ARG A 699 46.08 30.45 1.99
N GLU A 700 47.20 30.99 2.47
CA GLU A 700 48.43 31.11 1.68
C GLU A 700 48.90 29.71 1.18
N GLY A 701 48.85 29.49 -0.14
CA GLY A 701 49.12 28.18 -0.77
C GLY A 701 47.92 27.23 -0.88
N GLY A 702 46.73 27.67 -0.47
CA GLY A 702 45.45 26.98 -0.61
C GLY A 702 45.07 26.74 -2.08
N ARG A 703 44.26 25.70 -2.31
CA ARG A 703 43.81 25.31 -3.64
C ARG A 703 42.39 25.84 -3.91
N PRO A 704 42.14 26.48 -5.06
CA PRO A 704 40.78 26.83 -5.45
C PRO A 704 39.98 25.58 -5.80
N VAL A 705 38.65 25.71 -5.79
CA VAL A 705 37.77 24.67 -6.31
C VAL A 705 38.02 24.52 -7.82
N GLU A 706 38.36 23.31 -8.28
CA GLU A 706 38.65 23.07 -9.71
C GLU A 706 37.37 23.21 -10.55
N ARG A 707 36.23 22.75 -10.00
CA ARG A 707 34.92 22.90 -10.62
C ARG A 707 33.79 22.91 -9.59
N ALA A 708 33.01 23.97 -9.57
CA ALA A 708 31.77 24.10 -8.83
C ALA A 708 30.57 24.09 -9.80
N VAL A 709 29.66 23.13 -9.64
CA VAL A 709 28.40 23.04 -10.39
C VAL A 709 27.24 23.10 -9.43
N VAL A 710 26.36 24.09 -9.60
CA VAL A 710 25.08 24.19 -8.88
C VAL A 710 23.98 24.24 -9.93
N ARG A 711 23.15 23.21 -10.00
CA ARG A 711 22.13 23.12 -11.05
C ARG A 711 20.77 22.64 -10.58
N ASP A 712 19.72 23.09 -11.24
CA ASP A 712 18.34 22.64 -10.98
C ASP A 712 17.95 22.76 -9.49
N CYS A 713 18.50 23.76 -8.78
CA CYS A 713 18.30 23.95 -7.35
C CYS A 713 17.30 25.07 -7.07
N ARG A 714 16.54 24.95 -5.97
CA ARG A 714 15.70 26.02 -5.44
C ARG A 714 16.36 26.60 -4.19
N VAL A 715 16.58 27.90 -4.15
CA VAL A 715 17.24 28.56 -3.01
C VAL A 715 16.38 29.70 -2.50
N GLU A 716 15.92 29.58 -1.26
CA GLU A 716 15.10 30.57 -0.57
C GLU A 716 15.97 31.32 0.43
N ALA A 717 16.29 32.57 0.10
CA ALA A 717 17.16 33.43 0.87
C ALA A 717 16.34 34.41 1.71
N GLY A 718 16.48 34.32 3.02
CA GLY A 718 15.95 35.30 3.97
C GLY A 718 16.44 36.71 3.72
N HIS A 719 15.81 37.68 4.37
CA HIS A 719 16.17 39.08 4.32
C HIS A 719 17.66 39.29 4.63
N ALA A 720 18.29 40.12 3.81
CA ALA A 720 19.72 40.41 3.76
C ALA A 720 20.66 39.21 3.46
N GLN A 721 20.16 37.99 3.29
CA GLN A 721 21.02 36.83 3.01
C GLN A 721 21.41 36.74 1.53
N THR A 722 22.29 35.78 1.21
CA THR A 722 22.71 35.48 -0.16
C THR A 722 22.11 34.16 -0.64
N GLY A 723 21.66 34.04 -1.88
CA GLY A 723 21.17 32.76 -2.41
C GLY A 723 22.30 31.74 -2.59
N VAL A 724 23.00 31.85 -3.72
CA VAL A 724 24.15 31.00 -4.07
C VAL A 724 25.43 31.83 -3.98
N LEU A 725 26.39 31.36 -3.20
CA LEU A 725 27.69 32.00 -3.01
C LEU A 725 28.82 31.05 -3.41
N VAL A 726 29.52 31.37 -4.50
CA VAL A 726 30.70 30.62 -4.96
C VAL A 726 31.94 31.49 -4.80
N LEU A 727 32.90 31.02 -4.03
CA LEU A 727 34.14 31.72 -3.70
C LEU A 727 35.35 30.87 -4.14
N ASP A 728 36.31 31.50 -4.82
CA ASP A 728 37.61 30.90 -5.14
C ASP A 728 37.50 29.61 -5.98
N SER A 729 36.85 29.72 -7.15
CA SER A 729 36.57 28.60 -8.05
C SER A 729 37.11 28.87 -9.45
N ARG A 730 37.93 27.95 -9.98
CA ARG A 730 38.46 28.07 -11.36
C ARG A 730 37.36 27.95 -12.41
N ARG A 731 36.39 27.06 -12.21
CA ARG A 731 35.27 26.83 -13.12
C ARG A 731 33.96 26.78 -12.36
N THR A 732 33.05 27.70 -12.65
CA THR A 732 31.74 27.79 -12.00
C THR A 732 30.65 27.67 -13.06
N ASP A 733 29.69 26.77 -12.84
CA ASP A 733 28.48 26.63 -13.65
C ASP A 733 27.27 26.63 -12.71
N VAL A 734 26.52 27.75 -12.72
CA VAL A 734 25.24 27.88 -12.02
C VAL A 734 24.13 27.90 -13.06
N ALA A 735 23.30 26.86 -13.10
CA ALA A 735 22.34 26.70 -14.19
C ALA A 735 20.97 26.14 -13.78
N GLY A 736 19.88 26.71 -14.30
CA GLY A 736 18.52 26.20 -14.02
C GLY A 736 18.09 26.35 -12.57
N CYS A 737 18.69 27.27 -11.80
CA CYS A 737 18.34 27.48 -10.40
C CYS A 737 17.25 28.54 -10.24
N ASP A 738 16.35 28.32 -9.28
CA ASP A 738 15.34 29.29 -8.82
C ASP A 738 15.77 29.88 -7.48
N VAL A 739 16.27 31.12 -7.48
CA VAL A 739 16.72 31.84 -6.28
C VAL A 739 15.69 32.90 -5.91
N LEU A 740 15.09 32.78 -4.74
CA LEU A 740 13.96 33.61 -4.31
C LEU A 740 14.29 34.27 -2.97
N ALA A 741 14.06 35.56 -2.84
CA ALA A 741 14.01 36.19 -1.53
C ALA A 741 12.67 35.86 -0.86
N THR A 742 12.73 35.24 0.31
CA THR A 742 11.55 34.89 1.11
C THR A 742 11.71 35.51 2.50
N ALA A 743 10.60 35.91 3.11
CA ALA A 743 10.60 36.35 4.50
C ALA A 743 10.12 35.18 5.36
N ASP A 744 10.56 35.13 6.62
CA ASP A 744 9.97 34.19 7.57
C ASP A 744 8.47 34.49 7.73
N PRO A 745 7.57 33.56 7.33
CA PRO A 745 6.12 33.79 7.37
C PRO A 745 5.55 33.87 8.79
N GLY A 746 6.30 33.47 9.82
CA GLY A 746 5.87 33.51 11.23
C GLY A 746 6.25 34.79 11.98
N ALA A 747 7.10 35.65 11.42
CA ALA A 747 7.62 36.83 12.10
C ALA A 747 6.73 38.07 11.92
N ASP A 748 6.43 38.77 13.02
CA ASP A 748 5.78 40.08 12.99
C ASP A 748 6.72 41.11 12.34
N PRO A 749 6.40 41.66 11.16
CA PRO A 749 7.33 42.50 10.41
C PRO A 749 7.64 43.84 11.08
N GLU A 750 6.68 44.43 11.81
CA GLU A 750 6.89 45.71 12.51
C GLU A 750 7.80 45.50 13.72
N LYS A 751 7.53 44.46 14.49
CA LYS A 751 8.37 44.08 15.62
C LYS A 751 9.80 43.76 15.17
N ARG A 752 9.96 42.98 14.10
CA ARG A 752 11.26 42.65 13.50
C ARG A 752 12.00 43.90 13.02
N PHE A 753 11.31 44.85 12.39
CA PHE A 753 11.90 46.11 11.95
C PHE A 753 12.46 46.92 13.13
N LEU A 754 11.69 47.05 14.21
CA LEU A 754 12.11 47.78 15.42
C LEU A 754 13.27 47.08 16.14
N GLU A 755 13.20 45.76 16.29
CA GLU A 755 14.29 44.96 16.88
C GLU A 755 15.60 45.15 16.09
N TRP A 756 15.52 45.12 14.75
CA TRP A 756 16.70 45.24 13.90
C TRP A 756 17.26 46.66 13.81
N LEU A 757 16.49 47.71 14.10
CA LEU A 757 17.05 49.05 14.29
C LEU A 757 18.05 49.12 15.46
N GLY A 758 18.01 48.15 16.37
CA GLY A 758 19.04 47.94 17.38
C GLY A 758 20.38 47.43 16.82
N ASP A 759 20.44 46.89 15.60
CA ASP A 759 21.70 46.47 14.96
C ASP A 759 22.38 47.66 14.25
N PRO A 760 23.62 48.03 14.61
CA PRO A 760 24.30 49.18 14.02
C PRO A 760 24.47 49.12 12.49
N ARG A 761 24.58 47.93 11.89
CA ARG A 761 24.70 47.74 10.44
C ARG A 761 23.37 47.96 9.75
N PHE A 762 22.28 47.45 10.31
CA PHE A 762 20.93 47.70 9.81
C PHE A 762 20.55 49.17 9.97
N ALA A 763 20.73 49.73 11.17
CA ALA A 763 20.52 51.16 11.46
C ALA A 763 21.31 52.06 10.51
N ARG A 764 22.60 51.75 10.25
CA ARG A 764 23.41 52.51 9.28
C ARG A 764 22.85 52.46 7.87
N ARG A 765 22.27 51.33 7.43
CA ARG A 765 21.64 51.21 6.11
C ARG A 765 20.36 52.04 6.01
N ILE A 766 19.52 52.01 7.04
CA ILE A 766 18.32 52.84 7.14
C ILE A 766 18.68 54.34 7.22
N ALA A 767 19.65 54.71 8.05
CA ALA A 767 20.12 56.09 8.19
C ALA A 767 20.72 56.64 6.88
N ARG A 768 21.54 55.84 6.17
CA ARG A 768 22.06 56.22 4.83
C ARG A 768 20.94 56.48 3.82
N ARG A 769 19.79 55.80 3.95
CA ARG A 769 18.61 56.02 3.12
C ARG A 769 17.87 57.31 3.49
N ALA A 770 17.85 57.69 4.77
CA ALA A 770 17.14 58.86 5.31
C ALA A 770 17.67 60.21 4.80
N VAL A 771 18.99 60.30 4.58
CA VAL A 771 19.67 61.56 4.22
C VAL A 771 19.32 62.05 2.80
N HIS A 772 18.82 61.17 1.93
CA HIS A 772 18.65 61.46 0.50
C HIS A 772 17.32 62.15 0.11
N PRO A 773 16.14 61.78 0.64
CA PRO A 773 14.87 62.44 0.30
C PRO A 773 14.73 63.86 0.88
N LEU A 774 15.45 64.20 1.96
CA LEU A 774 15.45 65.57 2.52
C LEU A 774 16.13 66.60 1.60
N LEU A 775 16.86 66.16 0.57
CA LEU A 775 17.56 67.02 -0.40
C LEU A 775 16.77 67.24 -1.70
N ALA A 776 15.66 66.54 -1.91
CA ALA A 776 14.83 66.64 -3.11
C ALA A 776 13.49 67.32 -2.76
N GLY A 777 13.25 68.52 -3.31
CA GLY A 777 11.98 69.25 -3.17
C GLY A 777 10.77 68.48 -3.74
N GLU A 778 9.58 69.09 -3.65
CA GLU A 778 8.24 68.49 -3.84
C GLU A 778 7.96 67.73 -5.15
N ASP A 779 8.86 67.76 -6.12
CA ASP A 779 8.78 66.91 -7.30
C ASP A 779 9.57 65.62 -7.05
N GLY A 780 8.87 64.59 -6.57
CA GLY A 780 9.39 63.23 -6.46
C GLY A 780 10.16 62.82 -7.73
N LEU A 781 11.49 62.81 -7.60
CA LEU A 781 12.49 62.44 -8.62
C LEU A 781 12.41 63.21 -9.95
N GLY A 782 12.45 64.54 -9.88
CA GLY A 782 12.94 65.39 -10.98
C GLY A 782 14.46 65.33 -11.16
N LEU A 783 15.01 64.22 -11.63
CA LEU A 783 16.43 64.13 -12.02
C LEU A 783 16.59 64.14 -13.55
N ARG A 784 16.62 65.32 -14.18
CA ARG A 784 16.98 65.45 -15.61
C ARG A 784 18.29 66.22 -15.81
N ARG A 785 19.12 65.69 -16.74
CA ARG A 785 20.43 66.13 -17.24
C ARG A 785 21.58 66.19 -16.22
N GLY A 786 22.26 65.06 -16.08
CA GLY A 786 23.70 64.99 -15.73
C GLY A 786 24.00 64.82 -14.25
N TRP A 787 23.74 63.63 -13.69
CA TRP A 787 23.96 63.31 -12.27
C TRP A 787 25.42 62.96 -11.93
N SER A 788 26.31 63.89 -12.24
CA SER A 788 27.58 64.06 -11.55
C SER A 788 27.72 65.51 -11.08
N SER A 789 27.10 65.84 -9.96
CA SER A 789 27.73 66.70 -8.94
C SER A 789 27.07 66.63 -7.56
N LEU A 790 26.06 65.78 -7.38
CA LEU A 790 25.00 66.03 -6.41
C LEU A 790 25.11 65.18 -5.15
N VAL A 791 25.90 65.64 -4.17
CA VAL A 791 25.41 66.04 -2.83
C VAL A 791 26.46 66.96 -2.23
N GLU A 792 26.32 68.29 -2.39
CA GLU A 792 26.82 69.19 -1.36
C GLU A 792 25.92 69.00 -0.14
N THR A 793 26.47 68.42 0.92
CA THR A 793 25.78 68.11 2.17
C THR A 793 25.25 69.39 2.82
N ARG A 794 23.95 69.69 2.66
CA ARG A 794 23.25 70.45 3.71
C ARG A 794 23.01 69.48 4.85
N ASN A 795 23.88 69.53 5.86
CA ASN A 795 23.71 68.77 7.09
C ASN A 795 22.47 69.28 7.82
N LEU A 796 21.35 68.55 7.74
CA LEU A 796 20.39 68.53 8.84
C LEU A 796 21.12 67.86 10.00
N ARG A 797 21.48 68.65 11.02
CA ARG A 797 22.05 68.12 12.26
C ARG A 797 20.91 67.88 13.23
N PHE A 798 20.74 66.64 13.67
CA PHE A 798 19.82 66.30 14.74
C PHE A 798 20.28 66.88 16.08
N GLY A 799 21.57 67.24 16.20
CA GLY A 799 22.10 67.94 17.38
C GLY A 799 22.14 67.09 18.66
N SER A 800 21.72 65.83 18.54
CA SER A 800 21.70 64.77 19.54
C SER A 800 22.59 63.60 19.07
N GLU A 801 22.69 62.52 19.87
CA GLU A 801 23.46 61.31 19.53
C GLU A 801 22.94 60.57 18.26
N ILE A 802 21.78 60.98 17.74
CA ILE A 802 21.11 60.46 16.54
C ILE A 802 21.93 60.66 15.25
N ASP A 803 22.82 61.68 15.19
CA ASP A 803 23.67 61.96 14.01
C ASP A 803 24.80 60.93 13.82
N ASP A 804 25.16 60.15 14.85
CA ASP A 804 26.13 59.05 14.80
C ASP A 804 25.39 57.71 14.74
N PRO A 805 25.63 56.81 13.76
CA PRO A 805 25.05 55.47 13.75
C PRO A 805 25.24 54.68 15.05
N LYS A 806 26.31 54.94 15.81
CA LYS A 806 26.52 54.33 17.13
C LYS A 806 25.66 54.97 18.22
N GLY A 807 25.43 56.27 18.15
CA GLY A 807 24.56 57.01 19.07
C GLY A 807 23.07 56.82 18.77
N TRP A 808 22.68 56.62 17.51
CA TRP A 808 21.31 56.26 17.10
C TRP A 808 20.81 54.99 17.80
N THR A 809 21.63 53.93 17.79
CA THR A 809 21.28 52.65 18.40
C THR A 809 21.11 52.77 19.92
N ALA A 810 22.01 53.49 20.60
CA ALA A 810 21.91 53.73 22.04
C ALA A 810 20.69 54.60 22.38
N TYR A 811 20.48 55.68 21.63
CA TYR A 811 19.37 56.61 21.80
C TYR A 811 17.99 55.95 21.62
N VAL A 812 17.81 55.14 20.58
CA VAL A 812 16.53 54.42 20.36
C VAL A 812 16.34 53.31 21.38
N GLY A 813 17.41 52.60 21.76
CA GLY A 813 17.38 51.54 22.77
C GLY A 813 16.98 52.04 24.17
N ASP A 814 17.47 53.21 24.59
CA ASP A 814 17.18 53.81 25.90
C ASP A 814 15.72 54.26 26.06
N GLN A 815 15.00 54.48 24.95
CA GLN A 815 13.63 55.00 24.94
C GLN A 815 12.55 53.90 24.92
N GLN A 816 12.95 52.62 24.87
CA GLN A 816 12.06 51.45 24.88
C GLN A 816 10.90 51.52 23.88
N VAL A 817 11.18 51.95 22.65
CA VAL A 817 10.18 52.10 21.59
C VAL A 817 9.60 50.73 21.19
N THR A 818 8.28 50.59 21.19
CA THR A 818 7.58 49.31 20.90
C THR A 818 6.74 49.33 19.63
N THR A 819 6.42 50.52 19.09
CA THR A 819 5.68 50.67 17.83
C THR A 819 6.39 51.61 16.86
N VAL A 820 6.08 51.49 15.56
CA VAL A 820 6.65 52.35 14.53
C VAL A 820 6.14 53.80 14.70
N GLU A 821 4.90 53.99 15.18
CA GLU A 821 4.34 55.29 15.56
C GLU A 821 5.11 55.94 16.71
N GLU A 822 5.45 55.19 17.76
CA GLU A 822 6.26 55.69 18.88
C GLU A 822 7.65 56.13 18.41
N LEU A 823 8.27 55.37 17.47
CA LEU A 823 9.54 55.76 16.87
C LEU A 823 9.42 57.06 16.07
N GLN A 824 8.34 57.21 15.29
CA GLN A 824 8.07 58.42 14.52
C GLN A 824 7.90 59.62 15.45
N ASP A 825 7.14 59.46 16.53
CA ASP A 825 6.90 60.49 17.53
C ASP A 825 8.19 60.88 18.24
N LEU A 826 9.01 59.91 18.66
CA LEU A 826 10.30 60.13 19.30
C LEU A 826 11.26 60.91 18.40
N VAL A 827 11.42 60.49 17.14
CA VAL A 827 12.33 61.16 16.20
C VAL A 827 11.80 62.54 15.81
N ARG A 828 10.48 62.69 15.66
CA ARG A 828 9.83 63.99 15.45
C ARG A 828 10.10 64.93 16.62
N ASP A 829 9.91 64.47 17.85
CA ASP A 829 10.06 65.27 19.05
C ASP A 829 11.53 65.65 19.29
N ASP A 830 12.49 64.75 18.98
CA ASP A 830 13.92 65.08 19.04
C ASP A 830 14.33 66.13 18.02
N LEU A 831 13.83 66.01 16.78
CA LEU A 831 14.00 67.02 15.73
C LEU A 831 13.40 68.38 16.14
N VAL A 832 12.23 68.39 16.81
CA VAL A 832 11.59 69.60 17.33
C VAL A 832 12.42 70.25 18.44
N ARG A 833 12.99 69.45 19.37
CA ARG A 833 13.81 69.96 20.47
C ARG A 833 15.08 70.67 20.00
N HIS A 834 15.77 70.12 18.99
CA HIS A 834 17.08 70.61 18.58
C HIS A 834 17.06 71.60 17.42
N ASN A 835 15.92 71.74 16.71
CA ASN A 835 15.77 72.68 15.61
C ASN A 835 14.42 73.44 15.69
N PRO A 836 14.23 74.46 16.54
CA PRO A 836 12.90 75.05 16.82
C PRO A 836 12.32 76.00 15.74
N ASP A 837 13.05 76.32 14.67
CA ASP A 837 12.63 77.32 13.67
C ASP A 837 11.46 76.80 12.79
N SER A 838 10.47 77.66 12.48
CA SER A 838 9.20 77.22 11.88
C SER A 838 9.33 76.78 10.41
N ARG A 839 10.44 77.15 9.76
CA ARG A 839 10.74 76.79 8.37
C ARG A 839 11.03 75.30 8.16
N PHE A 840 11.31 74.56 9.24
CA PHE A 840 11.63 73.14 9.18
C PHE A 840 10.45 72.23 9.58
N PHE A 841 9.28 72.76 9.96
CA PHE A 841 8.11 71.92 10.30
C PHE A 841 7.68 70.99 9.16
N ASP A 842 7.82 71.45 7.92
CA ASP A 842 7.44 70.68 6.73
C ASP A 842 8.44 69.54 6.46
N GLU A 843 9.75 69.78 6.66
CA GLU A 843 10.80 68.77 6.56
C GLU A 843 10.70 67.69 7.67
N ARG A 844 10.23 68.07 8.86
CA ARG A 844 10.01 67.14 9.99
C ARG A 844 8.86 66.16 9.75
N THR A 845 7.76 66.65 9.18
CA THR A 845 6.60 65.80 8.82
C THR A 845 6.96 64.86 7.68
N ARG A 846 7.77 65.33 6.71
CA ARG A 846 8.31 64.51 5.61
C ARG A 846 9.22 63.39 6.13
N PHE A 847 10.04 63.63 7.15
CA PHE A 847 10.89 62.60 7.73
C PHE A 847 10.10 61.48 8.43
N ALA A 848 9.11 61.83 9.26
CA ALA A 848 8.25 60.83 9.93
C ALA A 848 7.46 59.99 8.90
N ALA A 849 6.90 60.64 7.87
CA ALA A 849 6.23 59.95 6.77
C ALA A 849 7.17 59.05 5.95
N TRP A 850 8.43 59.46 5.76
CA TRP A 850 9.46 58.63 5.14
C TRP A 850 9.76 57.38 5.98
N LEU A 851 9.95 57.53 7.29
CA LEU A 851 10.25 56.42 8.19
C LEU A 851 9.10 55.40 8.22
N ARG A 852 7.86 55.86 8.24
CA ARG A 852 6.66 55.02 8.09
C ARG A 852 6.70 54.19 6.80
N ARG A 853 6.96 54.84 5.66
CA ARG A 853 7.06 54.17 4.36
C ARG A 853 8.19 53.13 4.34
N VAL A 854 9.32 53.40 4.99
CA VAL A 854 10.43 52.44 5.10
C VAL A 854 10.03 51.19 5.88
N ALA A 855 9.30 51.34 6.98
CA ALA A 855 8.78 50.22 7.75
C ALA A 855 7.73 49.41 6.95
N GLU A 856 6.80 50.08 6.27
CA GLU A 856 5.81 49.44 5.38
C GLU A 856 6.48 48.65 4.25
N GLU A 857 7.54 49.20 3.63
CA GLU A 857 8.29 48.49 2.60
C GLU A 857 9.08 47.29 3.14
N PHE A 858 9.64 47.40 4.35
CA PHE A 858 10.29 46.28 5.03
C PHE A 858 9.32 45.14 5.30
N ALA A 859 8.08 45.47 5.65
CA ALA A 859 7.02 44.50 5.91
C ALA A 859 6.47 43.84 4.63
N ALA A 860 6.41 44.59 3.52
CA ALA A 860 5.77 44.14 2.30
C ALA A 860 6.59 43.15 1.47
N VAL A 861 7.93 43.29 1.44
CA VAL A 861 8.78 42.53 0.52
C VAL A 861 10.05 42.04 1.20
N ALA A 862 10.29 40.73 1.16
CA ALA A 862 11.57 40.14 1.54
C ALA A 862 12.66 40.56 0.55
N THR A 863 13.82 40.97 1.05
CA THR A 863 14.92 41.41 0.18
C THR A 863 16.23 40.72 0.53
N ALA A 864 16.70 39.86 -0.37
CA ALA A 864 18.02 39.24 -0.27
C ALA A 864 19.10 40.26 -0.68
N THR A 865 20.30 40.20 -0.11
CA THR A 865 21.40 41.09 -0.51
C THR A 865 21.89 40.74 -1.91
N ALA A 866 22.02 39.45 -2.21
CA ALA A 866 22.41 38.98 -3.53
C ALA A 866 21.76 37.63 -3.87
N GLY A 867 21.42 37.42 -5.14
CA GLY A 867 20.88 36.15 -5.63
C GLY A 867 21.99 35.14 -5.85
N ILE A 868 22.74 35.31 -6.95
CA ILE A 868 23.89 34.47 -7.30
C ILE A 868 25.15 35.33 -7.26
N THR A 869 26.14 34.92 -6.47
CA THR A 869 27.43 35.62 -6.36
C THR A 869 28.58 34.69 -6.66
N VAL A 870 29.45 35.08 -7.59
CA VAL A 870 30.75 34.46 -7.85
C VAL A 870 31.83 35.47 -7.52
N ALA A 871 32.62 35.20 -6.48
CA ALA A 871 33.62 36.11 -5.96
C ALA A 871 34.86 35.37 -5.41
N GLY A 872 35.70 36.07 -4.67
CA GLY A 872 36.97 35.57 -4.12
C GLY A 872 38.19 36.21 -4.79
N ALA A 873 39.34 35.56 -4.67
CA ALA A 873 40.60 35.93 -5.29
C ALA A 873 40.74 35.34 -6.71
N THR A 874 40.09 34.20 -7.03
CA THR A 874 40.24 33.55 -8.34
C THR A 874 38.93 33.10 -8.99
N ALA A 875 38.78 33.38 -10.30
CA ALA A 875 37.74 32.82 -11.16
C ALA A 875 38.12 32.82 -12.66
N ALA A 876 38.27 31.66 -13.29
CA ALA A 876 38.77 31.56 -14.66
C ALA A 876 37.70 31.28 -15.74
N ASP A 877 36.59 30.62 -15.40
CA ASP A 877 35.47 30.32 -16.31
C ASP A 877 34.18 30.34 -15.50
N VAL A 878 33.38 31.40 -15.67
CA VAL A 878 32.12 31.58 -14.96
C VAL A 878 30.98 31.49 -15.94
N ARG A 879 30.02 30.60 -15.66
CA ARG A 879 28.79 30.41 -16.43
C ARG A 879 27.60 30.53 -15.48
N VAL A 880 26.74 31.49 -15.73
CA VAL A 880 25.47 31.68 -15.01
C VAL A 880 24.38 31.68 -16.06
N ARG A 881 23.63 30.58 -16.15
CA ARG A 881 22.76 30.30 -17.30
C ARG A 881 21.35 29.90 -16.89
N ASP A 882 20.34 30.42 -17.57
CA ASP A 882 18.97 29.89 -17.45
C ASP A 882 18.44 29.88 -15.99
N ASN A 883 18.87 30.82 -15.15
CA ASN A 883 18.43 30.92 -13.75
C ASN A 883 17.31 31.95 -13.58
N THR A 884 16.44 31.73 -12.60
CA THR A 884 15.46 32.70 -12.11
C THR A 884 15.94 33.30 -10.80
N VAL A 885 16.03 34.62 -10.68
CA VAL A 885 16.43 35.29 -9.43
C VAL A 885 15.41 36.37 -9.08
N ALA A 886 14.68 36.25 -7.98
CA ALA A 886 13.65 37.21 -7.57
C ALA A 886 13.92 37.79 -6.18
N GLY A 887 13.67 39.10 -6.01
CA GLY A 887 13.72 39.79 -4.72
C GLY A 887 15.13 40.07 -4.18
N ALA A 888 16.18 39.87 -4.97
CA ALA A 888 17.55 40.20 -4.60
C ALA A 888 17.94 41.64 -4.99
N LEU A 889 18.61 42.37 -4.09
CA LEU A 889 19.11 43.73 -4.34
C LEU A 889 20.17 43.76 -5.46
N THR A 890 21.04 42.73 -5.48
CA THR A 890 21.90 42.40 -6.61
C THR A 890 21.50 41.03 -7.13
N GLY A 891 20.94 40.93 -8.34
CA GLY A 891 20.47 39.65 -8.87
C GLY A 891 21.62 38.66 -9.07
N ILE A 892 22.50 38.98 -10.01
CA ILE A 892 23.70 38.19 -10.32
C ILE A 892 24.93 39.08 -10.15
N SER A 893 25.95 38.61 -9.45
CA SER A 893 27.20 39.31 -9.20
C SER A 893 28.39 38.43 -9.57
N VAL A 894 29.27 38.92 -10.44
CA VAL A 894 30.52 38.26 -10.81
C VAL A 894 31.66 39.26 -10.65
N ALA A 895 32.39 39.18 -9.53
CA ALA A 895 33.48 40.09 -9.22
C ALA A 895 34.46 39.49 -8.20
N LEU A 896 35.76 39.63 -8.46
CA LEU A 896 36.83 39.27 -7.53
C LEU A 896 37.16 40.47 -6.61
N GLY A 897 37.54 40.24 -5.34
CA GLY A 897 38.05 41.30 -4.42
C GLY A 897 39.58 41.46 -4.54
N ASP A 898 40.33 42.44 -4.02
CA ASP A 898 40.13 43.78 -3.39
C ASP A 898 40.85 44.81 -4.31
N PRO A 899 40.35 46.04 -4.50
CA PRO A 899 40.93 47.08 -5.36
C PRO A 899 42.41 47.47 -5.13
N ASP A 900 43.02 47.19 -3.97
CA ASP A 900 44.35 47.71 -3.57
C ASP A 900 45.55 46.75 -3.78
N GLU A 901 45.34 45.48 -4.12
CA GLU A 901 46.40 44.53 -4.44
C GLU A 901 46.32 44.02 -5.90
N GLN A 902 47.31 43.24 -6.35
CA GLN A 902 47.46 42.79 -7.75
C GLN A 902 46.24 42.00 -8.26
N ARG A 903 45.20 42.73 -8.68
CA ARG A 903 43.91 42.25 -9.18
C ARG A 903 44.05 41.10 -10.19
N GLU A 904 43.65 39.89 -9.81
CA GLU A 904 43.24 38.85 -10.76
C GLU A 904 41.98 39.33 -11.50
N THR A 905 41.84 38.94 -12.77
CA THR A 905 40.68 39.30 -13.59
C THR A 905 39.91 38.04 -13.94
N VAL A 906 38.58 38.11 -13.93
CA VAL A 906 37.76 36.98 -14.38
C VAL A 906 38.10 36.69 -15.83
N ARG A 907 38.65 35.52 -16.14
CA ARG A 907 39.17 35.27 -17.50
C ARG A 907 38.04 35.17 -18.54
N ARG A 908 36.93 34.51 -18.19
CA ARG A 908 35.72 34.41 -19.03
C ARG A 908 34.47 34.38 -18.16
N ALA A 909 33.48 35.20 -18.50
CA ALA A 909 32.15 35.18 -17.89
C ALA A 909 31.06 35.13 -18.97
N TRP A 910 30.19 34.12 -18.86
CA TRP A 910 28.96 33.97 -19.65
C TRP A 910 27.76 34.07 -18.72
N ILE A 911 26.98 35.14 -18.86
CA ILE A 911 25.75 35.35 -18.09
C ILE A 911 24.63 35.37 -19.12
N THR A 912 23.92 34.25 -19.27
CA THR A 912 23.03 34.05 -20.43
C THR A 912 21.67 33.47 -20.07
N GLY A 913 20.58 33.98 -20.65
CA GLY A 913 19.26 33.36 -20.50
C GLY A 913 18.65 33.48 -19.10
N ASN A 914 19.20 34.33 -18.21
CA ASN A 914 18.69 34.46 -16.85
C ASN A 914 17.50 35.44 -16.78
N THR A 915 16.55 35.17 -15.89
CA THR A 915 15.48 36.08 -15.52
C THR A 915 15.74 36.62 -14.12
N VAL A 916 15.90 37.93 -13.99
CA VAL A 916 16.18 38.61 -12.74
C VAL A 916 15.06 39.60 -12.44
N THR A 917 14.44 39.48 -11.27
CA THR A 917 13.39 40.37 -10.80
C THR A 917 13.84 41.06 -9.52
N PRO A 918 14.60 42.17 -9.60
CA PRO A 918 14.98 42.94 -8.43
C PRO A 918 13.72 43.52 -7.74
N PRO A 919 13.76 43.76 -6.43
CA PRO A 919 12.64 44.38 -5.73
C PRO A 919 12.45 45.82 -6.20
N ALA A 920 11.20 46.21 -6.52
CA ALA A 920 10.88 47.57 -6.97
C ALA A 920 11.05 48.63 -5.87
N ARG A 921 10.97 48.18 -4.61
CA ARG A 921 11.22 48.96 -3.40
C ARG A 921 11.96 48.08 -2.40
N ALA A 922 12.94 48.64 -1.71
CA ALA A 922 13.67 47.94 -0.66
C ALA A 922 13.91 48.85 0.54
N ALA A 923 13.67 48.31 1.73
CA ALA A 923 13.86 49.02 2.99
C ALA A 923 15.29 49.56 3.16
N THR A 924 16.28 48.79 2.72
CA THR A 924 17.68 48.88 3.16
C THR A 924 18.68 49.31 2.08
N ALA A 925 18.25 49.58 0.85
CA ALA A 925 19.15 49.92 -0.24
C ALA A 925 18.62 51.02 -1.15
N TYR A 926 19.55 51.85 -1.63
CA TYR A 926 19.29 53.03 -2.48
C TYR A 926 19.54 52.74 -3.98
N LEU A 927 20.32 51.71 -4.28
CA LEU A 927 20.68 51.31 -5.64
C LEU A 927 20.57 49.79 -5.75
N HIS A 928 19.94 49.32 -6.82
CA HIS A 928 19.79 47.91 -7.14
C HIS A 928 20.45 47.59 -8.48
N GLN A 929 20.93 46.37 -8.63
CA GLN A 929 21.61 45.90 -9.84
C GLN A 929 20.98 44.57 -10.25
N GLY A 930 20.50 44.47 -11.49
CA GLY A 930 20.07 43.19 -12.05
C GLY A 930 21.27 42.26 -12.18
N VAL A 931 22.26 42.69 -12.95
CA VAL A 931 23.54 41.99 -13.15
C VAL A 931 24.70 42.93 -12.87
N TYR A 932 25.66 42.49 -12.06
CA TYR A 932 26.91 43.17 -11.76
C TYR A 932 28.11 42.36 -12.24
N VAL A 933 29.00 43.01 -12.97
CA VAL A 933 30.26 42.42 -13.43
C VAL A 933 31.41 43.36 -13.12
N GLY A 934 32.40 42.83 -12.37
CA GLY A 934 33.66 43.50 -12.06
C GLY A 934 34.72 43.35 -13.17
N ASP A 935 36.00 43.30 -12.79
CA ASP A 935 37.13 43.10 -13.70
C ASP A 935 37.01 41.75 -14.46
N CYS A 936 36.92 41.80 -15.80
CA CYS A 936 36.70 40.62 -16.64
C CYS A 936 37.41 40.70 -18.00
N HIS A 937 38.26 39.73 -18.34
CA HIS A 937 38.98 39.70 -19.62
C HIS A 937 38.08 39.41 -20.83
N ARG A 938 37.10 38.50 -20.69
CA ARG A 938 36.13 38.19 -21.76
C ARG A 938 34.74 38.06 -21.19
N LEU A 939 33.89 39.01 -21.54
CA LEU A 939 32.51 39.09 -21.07
C LEU A 939 31.51 38.83 -22.20
N ASP A 940 30.50 38.02 -21.89
CA ASP A 940 29.30 37.80 -22.69
C ASP A 940 28.07 37.81 -21.76
N VAL A 941 27.23 38.83 -21.91
CA VAL A 941 25.97 38.96 -21.18
C VAL A 941 24.85 39.01 -22.22
N SER A 942 24.13 37.90 -22.40
CA SER A 942 23.16 37.81 -23.49
C SER A 942 21.83 37.18 -23.12
N SER A 943 20.74 37.65 -23.73
CA SER A 943 19.41 37.05 -23.57
C SER A 943 18.93 37.01 -22.11
N ASN A 944 19.39 37.94 -21.27
CA ASN A 944 18.89 38.05 -19.91
C ASN A 944 17.69 39.01 -19.88
N VAL A 945 16.73 38.70 -19.01
CA VAL A 945 15.58 39.56 -18.72
C VAL A 945 15.77 40.11 -17.31
N VAL A 946 15.81 41.43 -17.17
CA VAL A 946 15.72 42.11 -15.88
C VAL A 946 14.37 42.82 -15.85
N ASP A 947 13.46 42.36 -14.99
CA ASP A 947 12.07 42.83 -14.94
C ASP A 947 11.72 43.33 -13.54
N LEU A 948 11.22 44.55 -13.41
CA LEU A 948 10.77 45.11 -12.14
C LEU A 948 9.26 44.92 -11.99
N ALA A 949 8.88 44.01 -11.08
CA ALA A 949 7.52 43.50 -10.88
C ALA A 949 6.37 44.53 -10.72
N ASP A 950 6.65 45.83 -10.49
CA ASP A 950 5.65 46.89 -10.26
C ASP A 950 5.78 48.14 -11.16
N GLY A 951 6.52 48.07 -12.26
CA GLY A 951 6.46 49.04 -13.38
C GLY A 951 6.97 50.47 -13.16
N LYS A 952 7.13 50.95 -11.92
CA LYS A 952 7.87 52.19 -11.62
C LYS A 952 8.71 52.02 -10.36
N PRO A 953 10.06 51.98 -10.47
CA PRO A 953 10.89 51.77 -9.31
C PRO A 953 10.85 53.02 -8.43
N GLY A 954 10.78 52.83 -7.12
CA GLY A 954 10.91 53.95 -6.17
C GLY A 954 12.33 54.54 -6.13
N TYR A 955 13.30 53.84 -6.73
CA TYR A 955 14.74 54.06 -6.63
C TYR A 955 15.46 53.68 -7.94
N PRO A 956 16.70 54.16 -8.18
CA PRO A 956 17.46 53.74 -9.34
C PRO A 956 17.79 52.25 -9.32
N VAL A 957 17.27 51.50 -10.29
CA VAL A 957 17.65 50.12 -10.59
C VAL A 957 18.44 50.12 -11.91
N GLN A 958 19.63 49.54 -11.89
CA GLN A 958 20.46 49.34 -13.08
C GLN A 958 20.25 47.91 -13.60
N GLY A 959 19.94 47.76 -14.89
CA GLY A 959 19.79 46.45 -15.51
C GLY A 959 21.08 45.64 -15.50
N LEU A 960 22.12 46.18 -16.13
CA LEU A 960 23.48 45.63 -16.18
C LEU A 960 24.50 46.70 -15.78
N LEU A 961 25.29 46.44 -14.73
CA LEU A 961 26.44 47.26 -14.34
C LEU A 961 27.75 46.52 -14.63
N CYS A 962 28.54 47.08 -15.54
CA CYS A 962 29.90 46.66 -15.84
C CYS A 962 30.87 47.69 -15.24
N ALA A 963 31.48 47.40 -14.08
CA ALA A 963 32.37 48.33 -13.41
C ALA A 963 33.73 47.69 -13.10
N GLY A 964 34.76 48.06 -13.86
CA GLY A 964 36.08 47.45 -13.75
C GLY A 964 36.93 47.53 -15.02
N ARG A 965 38.00 46.75 -15.04
CA ARG A 965 38.89 46.57 -16.20
C ARG A 965 38.39 45.42 -17.05
N PHE A 966 38.07 45.72 -18.31
CA PHE A 966 37.66 44.72 -19.29
C PHE A 966 38.77 44.45 -20.32
N GLY A 967 38.89 43.19 -20.74
CA GLY A 967 39.80 42.79 -21.82
C GLY A 967 39.25 43.16 -23.21
N PRO A 968 39.80 42.60 -24.30
CA PRO A 968 39.44 43.01 -25.67
C PRO A 968 38.00 42.66 -26.10
N HIS A 969 37.28 41.80 -25.36
CA HIS A 969 35.96 41.30 -25.74
C HIS A 969 34.96 41.49 -24.60
N ALA A 970 33.98 42.37 -24.80
CA ALA A 970 32.85 42.56 -23.90
C ALA A 970 31.57 42.76 -24.73
N VAL A 971 30.62 41.84 -24.60
CA VAL A 971 29.37 41.86 -25.37
C VAL A 971 28.18 41.86 -24.42
N ALA A 972 27.24 42.77 -24.66
CA ALA A 972 25.91 42.76 -24.06
C ALA A 972 24.88 42.68 -25.19
N ALA A 973 24.23 41.53 -25.37
CA ALA A 973 23.40 41.27 -26.55
C ALA A 973 21.99 40.75 -26.22
N ALA A 974 20.96 41.28 -26.87
CA ALA A 974 19.59 40.75 -26.76
C ALA A 974 19.05 40.69 -25.33
N ASN A 975 19.46 41.61 -24.44
CA ASN A 975 18.93 41.68 -23.08
C ASN A 975 17.69 42.58 -23.03
N THR A 976 16.75 42.26 -22.14
CA THR A 976 15.54 43.04 -21.87
C THR A 976 15.62 43.64 -20.48
N PHE A 977 15.43 44.94 -20.37
CA PHE A 977 15.43 45.69 -19.12
C PHE A 977 14.09 46.41 -18.94
N ASP A 978 13.13 45.78 -18.25
CA ASP A 978 11.81 46.33 -18.01
C ASP A 978 11.73 47.05 -16.66
N GLY A 979 11.18 48.26 -16.64
CA GLY A 979 11.05 49.08 -15.44
C GLY A 979 12.36 49.69 -14.91
N THR A 980 13.53 49.39 -15.48
CA THR A 980 14.82 49.87 -14.94
C THR A 980 15.03 51.37 -15.23
N VAL A 981 15.80 52.04 -14.36
CA VAL A 981 16.17 53.45 -14.56
C VAL A 981 17.27 53.60 -15.62
N LEU A 982 18.14 52.59 -15.73
CA LEU A 982 19.23 52.53 -16.71
C LEU A 982 19.44 51.09 -17.16
N GLY A 983 19.40 50.84 -18.47
CA GLY A 983 19.56 49.49 -19.03
C GLY A 983 20.96 48.94 -18.80
N ILE A 984 21.98 49.58 -19.37
CA ILE A 984 23.39 49.20 -19.28
C ILE A 984 24.21 50.39 -18.77
N ARG A 985 24.99 50.18 -17.71
CA ARG A 985 25.97 51.14 -17.19
C ARG A 985 27.37 50.58 -17.32
N VAL A 986 28.28 51.37 -17.88
CA VAL A 986 29.69 51.01 -17.98
C VAL A 986 30.52 52.04 -17.22
N VAL A 987 31.28 51.56 -16.22
CA VAL A 987 32.24 52.37 -15.47
C VAL A 987 33.63 51.78 -15.72
N PRO A 988 34.34 52.23 -16.78
CA PRO A 988 35.61 51.63 -17.16
C PRO A 988 36.74 52.02 -16.20
N GLY A 989 37.57 51.04 -15.85
CA GLY A 989 38.82 51.27 -15.11
C GLY A 989 39.96 51.83 -15.98
N PRO A 990 41.06 52.33 -15.39
CA PRO A 990 42.09 53.15 -16.05
C PRO A 990 42.98 52.47 -17.12
N SER A 991 42.65 51.27 -17.62
CA SER A 991 43.55 50.50 -18.50
C SER A 991 42.88 49.55 -19.52
N GLY A 992 41.62 49.78 -19.92
CA GLY A 992 40.97 48.94 -20.94
C GLY A 992 41.43 49.27 -22.37
N SER A 993 41.76 48.25 -23.19
CA SER A 993 41.93 48.40 -24.65
C SER A 993 40.74 47.76 -25.39
N PRO A 994 39.77 48.55 -25.88
CA PRO A 994 38.59 48.02 -26.55
C PRO A 994 38.92 47.53 -27.97
N ALA A 995 38.76 46.23 -28.23
CA ALA A 995 38.78 45.67 -29.59
C ALA A 995 37.37 45.35 -30.10
N LEU A 996 36.54 44.74 -29.24
CA LEU A 996 35.13 44.44 -29.48
C LEU A 996 34.34 44.65 -28.16
N TRP A 997 33.97 45.89 -27.90
CA TRP A 997 33.04 46.26 -26.83
C TRP A 997 31.74 46.70 -27.49
N VAL A 998 30.69 45.88 -27.39
CA VAL A 998 29.44 46.06 -28.14
C VAL A 998 28.24 45.80 -27.25
N ALA A 999 27.33 46.78 -27.19
CA ALA A 999 25.98 46.59 -26.70
C ALA A 999 25.06 46.52 -27.93
N ARG A 1000 24.41 45.38 -28.17
CA ARG A 1000 23.52 45.21 -29.33
C ARG A 1000 22.18 44.58 -29.05
N ASP A 1001 21.16 44.98 -29.81
CA ASP A 1001 19.83 44.39 -29.81
C ASP A 1001 19.16 44.34 -28.41
N ASN A 1002 19.56 45.21 -27.48
CA ASN A 1002 18.99 45.28 -26.14
C ASN A 1002 17.77 46.21 -26.12
N VAL A 1003 16.83 45.96 -25.20
CA VAL A 1003 15.60 46.75 -25.04
C VAL A 1003 15.49 47.29 -23.62
N CYS A 1004 15.19 48.57 -23.47
CA CYS A 1004 14.78 49.20 -22.21
C CYS A 1004 13.47 49.95 -22.39
N THR A 1005 12.45 49.60 -21.61
CA THR A 1005 11.05 50.04 -21.82
C THR A 1005 10.69 51.35 -21.10
N THR A 1006 11.48 51.77 -20.10
CA THR A 1006 11.08 52.85 -19.16
C THR A 1006 12.12 53.96 -18.93
N GLY A 1007 13.37 53.79 -19.36
CA GLY A 1007 14.48 54.69 -19.02
C GLY A 1007 15.03 55.53 -20.20
N PRO A 1008 15.47 56.79 -19.96
CA PRO A 1008 15.90 57.74 -21.01
C PRO A 1008 17.28 57.43 -21.65
N ALA A 1009 18.00 56.42 -21.16
CA ALA A 1009 19.29 55.98 -21.70
C ALA A 1009 19.41 54.45 -21.60
N LEU A 1010 19.69 53.79 -22.74
CA LEU A 1010 19.96 52.35 -22.75
C LEU A 1010 21.41 52.04 -22.35
N VAL A 1011 22.37 52.91 -22.71
CA VAL A 1011 23.80 52.75 -22.40
C VAL A 1011 24.37 54.06 -21.86
N ASP A 1012 24.73 54.09 -20.58
CA ASP A 1012 25.45 55.22 -19.95
C ASP A 1012 26.95 54.88 -19.80
N GLY A 1013 27.79 55.62 -20.54
CA GLY A 1013 29.21 55.33 -20.77
C GLY A 1013 29.70 55.62 -22.21
N THR A 1014 29.00 56.51 -22.93
CA THR A 1014 29.18 56.76 -24.37
C THR A 1014 30.62 57.20 -24.70
N GLY A 1015 31.32 56.33 -25.43
CA GLY A 1015 32.72 56.49 -25.83
C GLY A 1015 33.52 55.18 -25.82
N ALA A 1016 33.16 54.24 -24.94
CA ALA A 1016 33.89 52.97 -24.78
C ALA A 1016 33.22 51.74 -25.44
N TRP A 1017 31.89 51.73 -25.59
CA TRP A 1017 31.12 50.63 -26.20
C TRP A 1017 30.47 51.08 -27.52
N ARG A 1018 30.44 50.20 -28.53
CA ARG A 1018 29.64 50.39 -29.74
C ARG A 1018 28.19 50.05 -29.43
N ASP A 1019 27.29 50.94 -29.85
CA ASP A 1019 25.85 50.83 -29.65
C ASP A 1019 25.19 50.44 -30.99
N GLU A 1020 24.59 49.24 -31.08
CA GLU A 1020 24.08 48.65 -32.33
C GLU A 1020 22.66 48.07 -32.17
N GLY A 1021 21.63 48.57 -32.88
CA GLY A 1021 20.30 47.91 -32.91
C GLY A 1021 19.49 47.93 -31.59
N ASN A 1022 19.96 48.72 -30.64
CA ASN A 1022 19.44 48.91 -29.30
C ASN A 1022 18.18 49.82 -29.28
N VAL A 1023 17.17 49.49 -28.47
CA VAL A 1023 15.88 50.22 -28.41
C VAL A 1023 15.61 50.74 -26.98
N GLY A 1024 15.41 52.05 -26.82
CA GLY A 1024 14.96 52.70 -25.59
C GLY A 1024 13.75 53.61 -25.86
N VAL A 1025 12.84 53.75 -24.88
CA VAL A 1025 11.61 54.57 -24.96
C VAL A 1025 11.80 55.99 -24.45
#